data_AF-E3JBV8-F1
#
_entry.id   AF-E3JBV8-F1
#
_cell.length_a   1.000
_cell.length_b   1.000
_cell.length_c   1.000
_cell.angle_alpha   90.00
_cell.angle_beta   90.00
_cell.angle_gamma   90.00
#
_symmetry.space_group_name_H-M   'P 1'
#
loop_
_entity.id
_entity.type
_entity.pdbx_description
1 polymer ?
#
loop_
_entity_poly.entity_id
_entity_poly.type
_entity_poly.pdbx_seq_one_letter_code
_entity_poly.pdbx_strand_id
1 'polypeptide(L)'
;MDLSLDEASAAARDLVEAVLTRHPGLAAARAAEPLGHDPKLWAELCAAGLPGLAVGVEHDGGGAGLHASVIAAVELGRVLAPVPFAEHVAAARLLAALAPGHPDLPAVVAGELVATLATRVRAGLGVAVPAGAVAGLVLAVVDGQVVAKRGEPPAATANQGDLPIADRDLAGAIVLGGEEAVAAFARARAEWLVLLAGWLAGLADGALGLATRWVKERVQFGVPVGSFQGVQHGLADLPGLVDASALLAREAAWSLESGQPSVTGADGRQLAFMAALFATDAARQSAERAVQYHGGLGVAVEHDAQLFFRRARAYPALAGAPRALARELGRDLVDGPAGDAAADVPPTATAAQTDGGPGFAHSPAVAAFAAEVRAFTRSWLTDEVRARARRTGTVHVPALHRALAERGWLAASAPGERAARDPFELGALFRELELADAPYHGIGTTMIVAGVLDQLGSPTLRAEALPRLLAGEATAVLGYSEPGAGSDVASARTRAVPVDDARSAWRINGQKMWTTLAHTAAHCLLLTRTNPDVPKHRGLTMFLVPLDTPGITIQPIHTIADERTNVVFYDDVIVPDSCRIGEVDGGWRVMAVGLSLERGVMGSTAMLEPLLAAVTAWARVPGPAGGWLDGERPGDDPAVLTAIARARADAEAAFLLTQWTAWLNVAGQSPAVAGTIAKLFASTAYQRASRELQDVAGLGGIPRASATDGVVAPAADGEIERAARHSCVVTIQGGTTEIARNLVAEQRLGLPKTRQGTRSQA
;
A
#
# COMPACT_ATOMS: atom_id res chain seq x y z
N MET A 1 -5.27 11.38 -11.45
CA MET A 1 -4.09 11.13 -10.61
C MET A 1 -2.89 11.02 -11.51
N ASP A 2 -1.88 11.86 -11.28
CA ASP A 2 -0.60 11.78 -11.95
C ASP A 2 0.49 11.76 -10.89
N LEU A 3 1.23 10.65 -10.82
CA LEU A 3 2.27 10.42 -9.83
C LEU A 3 3.67 10.79 -10.35
N SER A 4 3.75 11.49 -11.49
CA SER A 4 4.98 12.09 -11.98
C SER A 4 5.56 13.11 -10.98
N LEU A 5 6.81 13.49 -11.17
CA LEU A 5 7.39 14.64 -10.46
C LEU A 5 7.17 15.87 -11.34
N ASP A 6 6.66 16.96 -10.74
CA ASP A 6 6.69 18.26 -11.40
C ASP A 6 8.15 18.73 -11.57
N GLU A 7 8.34 19.76 -12.39
CA GLU A 7 9.66 20.33 -12.68
C GLU A 7 10.39 20.73 -11.39
N ALA A 8 9.70 21.33 -10.43
CA ALA A 8 10.29 21.79 -9.17
C ALA A 8 10.76 20.61 -8.30
N SER A 9 9.98 19.54 -8.24
CA SER A 9 10.29 18.31 -7.50
C SER A 9 11.41 17.52 -8.17
N ALA A 10 11.44 17.46 -9.50
CA ALA A 10 12.54 16.87 -10.25
C ALA A 10 13.84 17.67 -10.05
N ALA A 11 13.77 19.00 -10.14
CA ALA A 11 14.90 19.88 -9.90
C ALA A 11 15.42 19.76 -8.46
N ALA A 12 14.54 19.63 -7.46
CA ALA A 12 14.93 19.41 -6.06
C ALA A 12 15.69 18.09 -5.88
N ARG A 13 15.24 17.00 -6.50
CA ARG A 13 15.96 15.72 -6.52
C ARG A 13 17.34 15.88 -7.15
N ASP A 14 17.39 16.39 -8.37
CA ASP A 14 18.63 16.47 -9.15
C ASP A 14 19.66 17.40 -8.47
N LEU A 15 19.20 18.47 -7.81
CA LEU A 15 20.02 19.36 -6.99
C LEU A 15 20.63 18.62 -5.80
N VAL A 16 19.83 17.88 -5.03
CA VAL A 16 20.32 17.12 -3.87
C VAL A 16 21.31 16.05 -4.33
N GLU A 17 21.00 15.30 -5.39
CA GLU A 17 21.91 14.31 -5.97
C GLU A 17 23.25 14.93 -6.41
N ALA A 18 23.22 16.10 -7.03
CA ALA A 18 24.43 16.82 -7.45
C ALA A 18 25.31 17.23 -6.25
N VAL A 19 24.71 17.69 -5.14
CA VAL A 19 25.43 18.00 -3.90
C VAL A 19 26.01 16.73 -3.27
N LEU A 20 25.19 15.69 -3.12
CA LEU A 20 25.60 14.43 -2.49
C LEU A 20 26.68 13.67 -3.28
N THR A 21 26.76 13.87 -4.60
CA THR A 21 27.85 13.33 -5.43
C THR A 21 29.20 13.94 -5.08
N ARG A 22 29.24 15.25 -4.77
CA ARG A 22 30.48 15.95 -4.36
C ARG A 22 30.84 15.70 -2.90
N HIS A 23 29.84 15.50 -2.06
CA HIS A 23 30.00 15.30 -0.63
C HIS A 23 29.24 14.04 -0.17
N PRO A 24 29.84 12.84 -0.28
CA PRO A 24 29.13 11.57 -0.05
C PRO A 24 28.50 11.49 1.34
N GLY A 25 27.16 11.37 1.37
CA GLY A 25 26.38 11.54 2.60
C GLY A 25 26.74 10.60 3.75
N LEU A 26 27.07 9.33 3.48
CA LEU A 26 27.43 8.37 4.53
C LEU A 26 28.80 8.68 5.18
N ALA A 27 29.76 9.18 4.39
CA ALA A 27 31.05 9.61 4.94
C ALA A 27 30.88 10.87 5.79
N ALA A 28 30.05 11.81 5.34
CA ALA A 28 29.67 12.99 6.11
C ALA A 28 28.94 12.61 7.41
N ALA A 29 27.97 11.70 7.34
CA ALA A 29 27.20 11.23 8.50
C ALA A 29 28.11 10.64 9.59
N ARG A 30 29.13 9.87 9.17
CA ARG A 30 30.13 9.29 10.08
C ARG A 30 31.04 10.36 10.69
N ALA A 31 31.51 11.31 9.88
CA ALA A 31 32.36 12.40 10.36
C ALA A 31 31.60 13.35 11.32
N ALA A 32 30.28 13.46 11.16
CA ALA A 32 29.42 14.34 11.93
C ALA A 32 28.93 13.73 13.26
N GLU A 33 29.15 12.44 13.56
CA GLU A 33 28.61 11.74 14.75
C GLU A 33 28.73 12.51 16.08
N PRO A 34 29.83 13.24 16.40
CA PRO A 34 29.91 13.97 17.66
C PRO A 34 28.80 15.02 17.89
N LEU A 35 28.28 15.60 16.81
CA LEU A 35 27.24 16.65 16.86
C LEU A 35 25.94 16.24 16.15
N GLY A 36 26.01 15.32 15.19
CA GLY A 36 24.90 14.99 14.29
C GLY A 36 24.67 15.99 13.17
N HIS A 37 25.62 16.89 12.93
CA HIS A 37 25.51 17.97 11.95
C HIS A 37 26.83 18.18 11.20
N ASP A 38 26.76 18.22 9.87
CA ASP A 38 27.87 18.64 9.01
C ASP A 38 27.62 20.07 8.50
N PRO A 39 28.31 21.09 9.04
CA PRO A 39 28.12 22.48 8.62
C PRO A 39 28.59 22.75 7.19
N LYS A 40 29.52 21.94 6.64
CA LYS A 40 29.97 22.11 5.25
C LYS A 40 28.90 21.64 4.28
N LEU A 41 28.35 20.44 4.53
CA LEU A 41 27.23 19.93 3.75
C LEU A 41 26.02 20.86 3.84
N TRP A 42 25.69 21.36 5.03
CA TRP A 42 24.62 22.34 5.19
C TRP A 42 24.86 23.61 4.38
N ALA A 43 26.07 24.18 4.43
CA ALA A 43 26.42 25.36 3.64
C ALA A 43 26.31 25.13 2.12
N GLU A 44 26.65 23.95 1.61
CA GLU A 44 26.45 23.61 0.19
C GLU A 44 24.96 23.55 -0.19
N LEU A 45 24.12 22.98 0.69
CA LEU A 45 22.67 22.96 0.48
C LEU A 45 22.07 24.37 0.57
N CYS A 46 22.55 25.22 1.49
CA CYS A 46 22.18 26.64 1.57
C CYS A 46 22.54 27.40 0.30
N ALA A 47 23.76 27.20 -0.22
CA ALA A 47 24.20 27.83 -1.47
C ALA A 47 23.37 27.39 -2.68
N ALA A 48 22.78 26.19 -2.62
CA ALA A 48 21.86 25.69 -3.62
C ALA A 48 20.40 26.16 -3.41
N GLY A 49 20.11 26.88 -2.32
CA GLY A 49 18.78 27.41 -2.01
C GLY A 49 17.81 26.40 -1.38
N LEU A 50 18.29 25.22 -0.97
CA LEU A 50 17.43 24.14 -0.47
C LEU A 50 16.67 24.48 0.84
N PRO A 51 17.25 25.18 1.84
CA PRO A 51 16.55 25.48 3.10
C PRO A 51 15.29 26.33 2.92
N GLY A 52 15.31 27.25 1.96
CA GLY A 52 14.19 28.13 1.59
C GLY A 52 13.29 27.59 0.47
N LEU A 53 13.51 26.35 0.01
CA LEU A 53 12.86 25.79 -1.19
C LEU A 53 11.33 25.89 -1.15
N ALA A 54 10.72 25.58 -0.01
CA ALA A 54 9.28 25.62 0.18
C ALA A 54 8.75 26.95 0.74
N VAL A 55 9.60 27.97 0.92
CA VAL A 55 9.16 29.31 1.31
C VAL A 55 8.79 30.10 0.04
N GLY A 56 7.77 30.95 0.12
CA GLY A 56 7.31 31.76 -1.00
C GLY A 56 8.38 32.73 -1.52
N VAL A 57 8.32 33.02 -2.83
CA VAL A 57 9.28 33.91 -3.52
C VAL A 57 9.22 35.36 -3.00
N GLU A 58 8.09 35.76 -2.42
CA GLU A 58 7.89 37.05 -1.73
C GLU A 58 8.72 37.21 -0.45
N HIS A 59 9.32 36.11 0.03
CA HIS A 59 10.22 36.08 1.18
C HIS A 59 11.63 35.60 0.79
N ASP A 60 12.03 35.82 -0.47
CA ASP A 60 13.30 35.35 -1.06
C ASP A 60 13.47 33.82 -1.06
N GLY A 61 12.37 33.07 -0.96
CA GLY A 61 12.33 31.61 -1.01
C GLY A 61 12.30 31.05 -2.43
N GLY A 62 12.34 29.72 -2.54
CA GLY A 62 12.32 29.00 -3.82
C GLY A 62 10.93 28.81 -4.44
N GLY A 63 9.86 28.92 -3.67
CA GLY A 63 8.47 28.80 -4.13
C GLY A 63 8.05 27.40 -4.64
N ALA A 64 8.87 26.37 -4.45
CA ALA A 64 8.66 25.03 -5.00
C ALA A 64 7.67 24.15 -4.19
N GLY A 65 7.26 24.62 -3.01
CA GLY A 65 6.32 23.92 -2.16
C GLY A 65 6.89 22.76 -1.33
N LEU A 66 6.02 22.19 -0.49
CA LEU A 66 6.28 21.11 0.43
C LEU A 66 6.52 19.79 -0.31
N HIS A 67 5.81 19.51 -1.41
CA HIS A 67 6.04 18.28 -2.18
C HIS A 67 7.49 18.18 -2.68
N ALA A 68 8.06 19.25 -3.25
CA ALA A 68 9.47 19.27 -3.67
C ALA A 68 10.43 19.07 -2.48
N SER A 69 10.11 19.62 -1.31
CA SER A 69 10.89 19.41 -0.09
C SER A 69 10.80 17.97 0.44
N VAL A 70 9.68 17.27 0.26
CA VAL A 70 9.59 15.83 0.57
C VAL A 70 10.53 15.02 -0.32
N ILE A 71 10.59 15.34 -1.62
CA ILE A 71 11.51 14.67 -2.54
C ILE A 71 12.97 14.88 -2.11
N ALA A 72 13.34 16.12 -1.77
CA ALA A 72 14.66 16.41 -1.21
C ALA A 72 14.93 15.62 0.09
N ALA A 73 13.94 15.52 0.99
CA ALA A 73 14.07 14.75 2.24
C ALA A 73 14.30 13.25 1.97
N VAL A 74 13.63 12.65 0.98
CA VAL A 74 13.86 11.26 0.57
C VAL A 74 15.31 11.05 0.13
N GLU A 75 15.84 11.94 -0.72
CA GLU A 75 17.21 11.84 -1.22
C GLU A 75 18.25 12.00 -0.10
N LEU A 76 18.06 12.99 0.77
CA LEU A 76 18.93 13.20 1.94
C LEU A 76 18.89 12.02 2.91
N GLY A 77 17.69 11.47 3.16
CA GLY A 77 17.48 10.31 4.02
C GLY A 77 18.14 9.05 3.51
N ARG A 78 18.19 8.84 2.18
CA ARG A 78 18.82 7.67 1.52
C ARG A 78 20.29 7.50 1.88
N VAL A 79 20.96 8.61 2.19
CA VAL A 79 22.38 8.63 2.56
C VAL A 79 22.64 9.10 3.99
N LEU A 80 21.60 9.21 4.82
CA LEU A 80 21.68 9.69 6.20
C LEU A 80 22.37 11.06 6.35
N ALA A 81 22.10 12.00 5.44
CA ALA A 81 22.77 13.30 5.44
C ALA A 81 22.66 13.99 6.83
N PRO A 82 23.74 14.42 7.49
CA PRO A 82 23.68 15.01 8.84
C PRO A 82 23.29 16.50 8.77
N VAL A 83 22.04 16.80 8.39
CA VAL A 83 21.56 18.18 8.18
C VAL A 83 20.18 18.41 8.83
N PRO A 84 19.89 19.62 9.36
CA PRO A 84 18.66 19.90 10.09
C PRO A 84 17.45 20.20 9.17
N PHE A 85 17.34 19.48 8.05
CA PHE A 85 16.50 19.90 6.92
C PHE A 85 15.00 19.92 7.23
N ALA A 86 14.44 18.83 7.77
CA ALA A 86 12.99 18.68 7.96
C ALA A 86 12.42 19.73 8.93
N GLU A 87 13.05 19.89 10.09
CA GLU A 87 12.68 20.86 11.11
C GLU A 87 12.94 22.30 10.67
N HIS A 88 13.99 22.56 9.90
CA HIS A 88 14.28 23.88 9.36
C HIS A 88 13.21 24.34 8.38
N VAL A 89 12.88 23.52 7.38
CA VAL A 89 11.88 23.88 6.36
C VAL A 89 10.51 24.16 7.01
N ALA A 90 10.10 23.32 7.95
CA ALA A 90 8.83 23.52 8.67
C ALA A 90 8.84 24.79 9.53
N ALA A 91 9.95 25.10 10.21
CA ALA A 91 10.10 26.31 10.99
C ALA A 91 10.18 27.59 10.12
N ALA A 92 10.88 27.53 8.99
CA ALA A 92 10.99 28.64 8.05
C ALA A 92 9.61 29.02 7.48
N ARG A 93 8.83 28.02 7.06
CA ARG A 93 7.45 28.23 6.57
C ARG A 93 6.52 28.78 7.65
N LEU A 94 6.62 28.28 8.88
CA LEU A 94 5.84 28.80 10.01
C LEU A 94 6.18 30.27 10.29
N LEU A 95 7.47 30.61 10.32
CA LEU A 95 7.92 31.98 10.57
C LEU A 95 7.46 32.93 9.46
N ALA A 96 7.58 32.52 8.19
CA ALA A 96 7.10 33.29 7.04
C ALA A 96 5.58 33.54 7.13
N ALA A 97 4.80 32.52 7.51
CA ALA A 97 3.35 32.62 7.62
C ALA A 97 2.88 33.53 8.77
N LEU A 98 3.54 33.47 9.93
CA LEU A 98 3.12 34.20 11.13
C LEU A 98 3.75 35.59 11.26
N ALA A 99 4.97 35.76 10.79
CA ALA A 99 5.75 36.97 10.96
C ALA A 99 6.61 37.25 9.72
N PRO A 100 5.99 37.58 8.57
CA PRO A 100 6.71 37.85 7.32
C PRO A 100 7.69 39.03 7.41
N GLY A 101 7.49 39.94 8.38
CA GLY A 101 8.41 41.05 8.68
C GLY A 101 9.44 40.74 9.78
N HIS A 102 9.56 39.49 10.23
CA HIS A 102 10.52 39.14 11.27
C HIS A 102 11.96 39.38 10.79
N PRO A 103 12.82 40.06 11.58
CA PRO A 103 14.16 40.46 11.13
C PRO A 103 15.07 39.28 10.77
N ASP A 104 14.81 38.11 11.35
CA ASP A 104 15.58 36.89 11.09
C ASP A 104 15.08 36.07 9.90
N LEU A 105 13.91 36.38 9.33
CA LEU A 105 13.33 35.57 8.25
C LEU A 105 14.28 35.42 7.05
N PRO A 106 14.95 36.48 6.52
CA PRO A 106 15.86 36.32 5.39
C PRO A 106 17.02 35.36 5.67
N ALA A 107 17.62 35.44 6.86
CA ALA A 107 18.70 34.54 7.27
C ALA A 107 18.21 33.09 7.49
N VAL A 108 16.97 32.92 7.95
CA VAL A 108 16.33 31.61 8.03
C VAL A 108 16.08 31.03 6.64
N VAL A 109 15.51 31.80 5.72
CA VAL A 109 15.24 31.34 4.33
C VAL A 109 16.53 30.95 3.60
N ALA A 110 17.61 31.71 3.78
CA ALA A 110 18.93 31.38 3.24
C ALA A 110 19.60 30.17 3.92
N GLY A 111 19.07 29.71 5.07
CA GLY A 111 19.66 28.66 5.90
C GLY A 111 20.89 29.08 6.71
N GLU A 112 21.26 30.37 6.69
CA GLU A 112 22.35 30.95 7.48
C GLU A 112 22.03 30.95 8.99
N LEU A 113 20.75 31.13 9.33
CA LEU A 113 20.23 30.93 10.68
C LEU A 113 19.35 29.68 10.71
N VAL A 114 19.86 28.59 11.29
CA VAL A 114 19.05 27.36 11.45
C VAL A 114 17.88 27.62 12.41
N ALA A 115 16.66 27.45 11.93
CA ALA A 115 15.43 27.45 12.72
C ALA A 115 14.94 26.03 13.01
N THR A 116 14.17 25.84 14.09
CA THR A 116 13.54 24.56 14.44
C THR A 116 12.23 24.73 15.21
N LEU A 117 11.48 23.64 15.37
CA LEU A 117 10.24 23.54 16.14
C LEU A 117 10.46 22.77 17.46
N ALA A 118 10.14 23.38 18.60
CA ALA A 118 10.01 22.67 19.87
C ALA A 118 8.59 22.11 20.02
N THR A 119 8.41 20.85 19.64
CA THR A 119 7.11 20.15 19.69
C THR A 119 6.74 19.62 21.07
N ARG A 120 7.67 19.70 22.04
CA ARG A 120 7.47 19.31 23.44
C ARG A 120 7.98 20.42 24.34
N VAL A 121 7.07 21.06 25.05
CA VAL A 121 7.40 22.09 26.04
C VAL A 121 6.94 21.65 27.41
N ARG A 122 7.80 21.82 28.43
CA ARG A 122 7.47 21.59 29.83
C ARG A 122 8.01 22.74 30.67
N ALA A 123 7.13 23.45 31.38
CA ALA A 123 7.50 24.57 32.25
C ALA A 123 8.44 25.60 31.58
N GLY A 124 8.11 26.01 30.34
CA GLY A 124 8.93 26.96 29.58
C GLY A 124 10.22 26.39 28.96
N LEU A 125 10.51 25.10 29.13
CA LEU A 125 11.64 24.42 28.51
C LEU A 125 11.18 23.59 27.31
N GLY A 126 11.73 23.85 26.12
CA GLY A 126 11.65 22.94 24.98
C GLY A 126 12.51 21.72 25.23
N VAL A 127 11.92 20.52 25.28
CA VAL A 127 12.62 19.28 25.69
C VAL A 127 13.04 18.46 24.48
N ALA A 128 14.33 18.13 24.40
CA ALA A 128 14.97 17.37 23.33
C ALA A 128 14.48 17.85 21.95
N VAL A 129 14.72 19.14 21.69
CA VAL A 129 14.29 19.84 20.49
C VAL A 129 15.09 19.29 19.30
N PRO A 130 14.43 18.87 18.19
CA PRO A 130 15.10 18.52 16.94
C PRO A 130 16.01 19.66 16.48
N ALA A 131 17.24 19.36 16.03
CA ALA A 131 18.25 20.37 15.74
C ALA A 131 18.55 21.39 16.88
N GLY A 132 18.07 21.17 18.11
CA GLY A 132 18.24 22.12 19.21
C GLY A 132 19.71 22.46 19.52
N ALA A 133 20.63 21.54 19.22
CA ALA A 133 22.07 21.74 19.40
C ALA A 133 22.74 22.60 18.31
N VAL A 134 22.01 22.93 17.24
CA VAL A 134 22.54 23.73 16.11
C VAL A 134 21.62 24.89 15.71
N ALA A 135 20.35 24.87 16.12
CA ALA A 135 19.37 25.89 15.79
C ALA A 135 19.56 27.17 16.62
N GLY A 136 19.78 28.29 15.91
CA GLY A 136 19.84 29.62 16.50
C GLY A 136 18.47 30.25 16.76
N LEU A 137 17.40 29.70 16.16
CA LEU A 137 16.01 30.11 16.36
C LEU A 137 15.11 28.91 16.68
N VAL A 138 14.30 29.02 17.73
CA VAL A 138 13.36 27.98 18.14
C VAL A 138 11.94 28.55 18.18
N LEU A 139 11.01 27.91 17.47
CA LEU A 139 9.58 28.21 17.52
C LEU A 139 8.88 27.19 18.41
N ALA A 140 7.97 27.63 19.27
CA ALA A 140 7.29 26.77 20.23
C ALA A 140 5.88 27.28 20.55
N VAL A 141 5.03 26.41 21.11
CA VAL A 141 3.80 26.83 21.79
C VAL A 141 4.05 26.87 23.30
N VAL A 142 3.85 28.02 23.93
CA VAL A 142 3.97 28.24 25.37
C VAL A 142 2.69 28.94 25.84
N ASP A 143 2.01 28.36 26.82
CA ASP A 143 0.79 28.94 27.43
C ASP A 143 -0.28 29.39 26.42
N GLY A 144 -0.46 28.60 25.35
CA GLY A 144 -1.45 28.89 24.29
C GLY A 144 -1.03 29.96 23.28
N GLN A 145 0.25 30.35 23.28
CA GLN A 145 0.82 31.32 22.33
C GLN A 145 1.97 30.71 21.56
N VAL A 146 2.09 31.06 20.27
CA VAL A 146 3.30 30.74 19.50
C VAL A 146 4.37 31.77 19.84
N VAL A 147 5.57 31.29 20.14
CA VAL A 147 6.71 32.11 20.50
C VAL A 147 7.94 31.79 19.63
N ALA A 148 8.80 32.78 19.43
CA ALA A 148 10.11 32.66 18.80
C ALA A 148 11.22 33.02 19.78
N LYS A 149 12.18 32.11 19.95
CA LYS A 149 13.36 32.33 20.80
C LYS A 149 14.63 32.27 19.97
N ARG A 150 15.31 33.40 19.86
CA ARG A 150 16.70 33.46 19.38
C ARG A 150 17.66 33.17 20.53
N GLY A 151 18.72 32.41 20.27
CA GLY A 151 19.78 32.17 21.25
C GLY A 151 20.85 31.23 20.73
N GLU A 152 22.04 31.30 21.34
CA GLU A 152 23.16 30.42 20.99
C GLU A 152 22.77 28.94 21.18
N PRO A 153 23.12 28.04 20.24
CA PRO A 153 22.89 26.62 20.41
C PRO A 153 23.68 26.07 21.60
N PRO A 154 23.09 25.24 22.48
CA PRO A 154 23.78 24.65 23.61
C PRO A 154 24.51 23.37 23.18
N ALA A 155 25.21 22.73 24.11
CA ALA A 155 25.81 21.41 23.85
C ALA A 155 24.75 20.37 23.48
N ALA A 156 25.08 19.48 22.54
CA ALA A 156 24.19 18.40 22.14
C ALA A 156 24.00 17.38 23.25
N THR A 157 22.76 16.89 23.39
CA THR A 157 22.45 15.75 24.25
C THR A 157 22.90 14.47 23.54
N ALA A 158 23.88 13.77 24.12
CA ALA A 158 24.35 12.48 23.61
C ALA A 158 23.19 11.48 23.50
N ASN A 159 23.07 10.81 22.35
CA ASN A 159 21.96 9.92 22.06
C ASN A 159 22.37 8.81 21.11
N GLN A 160 21.63 7.69 21.12
CA GLN A 160 21.95 6.53 20.27
C GLN A 160 22.06 6.90 18.79
N GLY A 161 21.27 7.86 18.34
CA GLY A 161 21.21 8.24 16.95
C GLY A 161 22.26 9.27 16.54
N ASP A 162 23.07 9.84 17.43
CA ASP A 162 23.93 11.00 17.13
C ASP A 162 23.16 12.14 16.45
N LEU A 163 21.95 12.42 16.90
CA LEU A 163 21.12 13.53 16.41
C LEU A 163 21.51 14.85 17.12
N PRO A 164 21.42 16.01 16.44
CA PRO A 164 21.75 17.32 17.01
C PRO A 164 20.63 17.84 17.94
N ILE A 165 20.22 17.04 18.92
CA ILE A 165 19.14 17.39 19.86
C ILE A 165 19.68 18.11 21.09
N ALA A 166 18.92 19.06 21.62
CA ALA A 166 19.19 19.66 22.92
C ALA A 166 17.91 20.25 23.53
N ASP A 167 17.93 20.45 24.85
CA ASP A 167 16.90 21.24 25.52
C ASP A 167 17.10 22.74 25.22
N ARG A 168 16.01 23.49 25.12
CA ARG A 168 16.01 24.91 24.76
C ARG A 168 15.18 25.72 25.74
N ASP A 169 15.82 26.66 26.42
CA ASP A 169 15.15 27.62 27.30
C ASP A 169 14.35 28.63 26.46
N LEU A 170 13.04 28.71 26.71
CA LEU A 170 12.13 29.61 26.00
C LEU A 170 11.81 30.88 26.83
N ALA A 171 12.47 31.10 27.96
CA ALA A 171 12.30 32.31 28.74
C ALA A 171 12.64 33.56 27.91
N GLY A 172 11.76 34.57 27.95
CA GLY A 172 11.93 35.80 27.16
C GLY A 172 11.80 35.61 25.65
N ALA A 173 11.15 34.54 25.19
CA ALA A 173 10.78 34.39 23.78
C ALA A 173 9.78 35.48 23.36
N ILE A 174 9.86 35.89 22.08
CA ILE A 174 8.96 36.87 21.48
C ILE A 174 7.66 36.17 21.10
N VAL A 175 6.52 36.74 21.48
CA VAL A 175 5.20 36.21 21.07
C VAL A 175 4.93 36.56 19.62
N LEU A 176 4.61 35.54 18.82
CA LEU A 176 4.21 35.68 17.41
C LEU A 176 2.69 35.70 17.23
N GLY A 177 1.93 35.10 18.15
CA GLY A 177 0.46 35.13 18.11
C GLY A 177 -0.23 34.16 19.08
N GLY A 178 -1.56 34.26 19.15
CA GLY A 178 -2.43 33.42 20.00
C GLY A 178 -3.03 32.22 19.26
N GLU A 179 -4.34 32.02 19.38
CA GLU A 179 -5.06 30.81 18.91
C GLU A 179 -4.86 30.48 17.41
N GLU A 180 -5.04 31.46 16.51
CA GLU A 180 -4.80 31.26 15.08
C GLU A 180 -3.34 30.86 14.79
N ALA A 181 -2.39 31.43 15.54
CA ALA A 181 -0.98 31.07 15.43
C ALA A 181 -0.74 29.64 15.93
N VAL A 182 -1.42 29.21 17.00
CA VAL A 182 -1.34 27.82 17.49
C VAL A 182 -1.85 26.83 16.45
N ALA A 183 -2.91 27.16 15.72
CA ALA A 183 -3.37 26.36 14.59
C ALA A 183 -2.31 26.29 13.47
N ALA A 184 -1.66 27.41 13.14
CA ALA A 184 -0.53 27.44 12.21
C ALA A 184 0.67 26.60 12.70
N PHE A 185 0.96 26.59 14.00
CA PHE A 185 1.99 25.73 14.58
C PHE A 185 1.62 24.24 14.48
N ALA A 186 0.35 23.89 14.73
CA ALA A 186 -0.13 22.52 14.54
C ALA A 186 0.00 22.07 13.08
N ARG A 187 -0.26 22.98 12.14
CA ARG A 187 -0.01 22.77 10.72
C ARG A 187 1.49 22.58 10.42
N ALA A 188 2.37 23.44 10.94
CA ALA A 188 3.81 23.29 10.78
C ALA A 188 4.35 21.98 11.38
N ARG A 189 3.78 21.50 12.49
CA ARG A 189 4.06 20.17 13.04
C ARG A 189 3.67 19.06 12.05
N ALA A 190 2.52 19.18 11.37
CA ALA A 190 2.13 18.22 10.33
C ALA A 190 3.10 18.25 9.14
N GLU A 191 3.52 19.44 8.69
CA GLU A 191 4.53 19.58 7.62
C GLU A 191 5.88 18.96 8.03
N TRP A 192 6.31 19.16 9.28
CA TRP A 192 7.50 18.50 9.83
C TRP A 192 7.37 16.98 9.85
N LEU A 193 6.21 16.43 10.26
CA LEU A 193 5.96 14.98 10.24
C LEU A 193 6.04 14.41 8.82
N VAL A 194 5.56 15.15 7.82
CA VAL A 194 5.63 14.76 6.40
C VAL A 194 7.07 14.76 5.89
N LEU A 195 7.86 15.79 6.21
CA LEU A 195 9.28 15.84 5.84
C LEU A 195 10.09 14.75 6.54
N LEU A 196 9.79 14.49 7.82
CA LEU A 196 10.37 13.37 8.56
C LEU A 196 9.98 12.02 7.93
N ALA A 197 8.74 11.86 7.47
CA ALA A 197 8.31 10.66 6.77
C ALA A 197 9.07 10.46 5.45
N GLY A 198 9.25 11.52 4.66
CA GLY A 198 10.09 11.50 3.46
C GLY A 198 11.54 11.08 3.78
N TRP A 199 12.13 11.68 4.82
CA TRP A 199 13.47 11.30 5.29
C TRP A 199 13.57 9.81 5.67
N LEU A 200 12.59 9.31 6.43
CA LEU A 200 12.55 7.92 6.86
C LEU A 200 12.30 6.95 5.69
N ALA A 201 11.52 7.34 4.69
CA ALA A 201 11.34 6.59 3.45
C ALA A 201 12.66 6.47 2.69
N GLY A 202 13.41 7.58 2.57
CA GLY A 202 14.77 7.60 2.05
C GLY A 202 15.69 6.65 2.82
N LEU A 203 15.71 6.77 4.15
CA LEU A 203 16.49 5.89 5.02
C LEU A 203 16.17 4.41 4.77
N ALA A 204 14.89 4.07 4.68
CA ALA A 204 14.43 2.71 4.42
C ALA A 204 14.95 2.18 3.08
N ASP A 205 14.93 3.00 2.04
CA ASP A 205 15.45 2.68 0.71
C ASP A 205 16.98 2.50 0.72
N GLY A 206 17.70 3.42 1.37
CA GLY A 206 19.17 3.33 1.53
C GLY A 206 19.59 2.04 2.26
N ALA A 207 18.89 1.68 3.32
CA ALA A 207 19.12 0.45 4.07
C ALA A 207 18.83 -0.81 3.22
N LEU A 208 17.72 -0.81 2.46
CA LEU A 208 17.38 -1.89 1.53
C LEU A 208 18.43 -2.03 0.43
N GLY A 209 18.91 -0.93 -0.13
CA GLY A 209 19.98 -0.89 -1.13
C GLY A 209 21.30 -1.44 -0.58
N LEU A 210 21.67 -1.07 0.65
CA LEU A 210 22.85 -1.60 1.34
C LEU A 210 22.74 -3.12 1.54
N ALA A 211 21.61 -3.61 2.06
CA ALA A 211 21.37 -5.03 2.27
C ALA A 211 21.38 -5.83 0.96
N THR A 212 20.72 -5.31 -0.07
CA THR A 212 20.56 -5.97 -1.37
C THR A 212 21.90 -6.11 -2.09
N ARG A 213 22.76 -5.07 -2.07
CA ARG A 213 24.11 -5.16 -2.63
C ARG A 213 24.93 -6.22 -1.92
N TRP A 214 24.94 -6.20 -0.59
CA TRP A 214 25.69 -7.16 0.20
C TRP A 214 25.33 -8.62 -0.08
N VAL A 215 24.04 -8.95 -0.13
CA VAL A 215 23.61 -10.34 -0.35
C VAL A 215 23.85 -10.83 -1.78
N LYS A 216 23.98 -9.91 -2.75
CA LYS A 216 24.37 -10.25 -4.13
C LYS A 216 25.85 -10.59 -4.25
N GLU A 217 26.70 -9.88 -3.52
CA GLU A 217 28.16 -10.01 -3.62
C GLU A 217 28.71 -11.09 -2.67
N ARG A 218 28.11 -11.25 -1.49
CA ARG A 218 28.58 -12.19 -0.48
C ARG A 218 28.34 -13.63 -0.93
N VAL A 219 29.40 -14.41 -1.10
CA VAL A 219 29.32 -15.85 -1.43
C VAL A 219 29.49 -16.72 -0.19
N GLN A 220 28.61 -17.70 -0.02
CA GLN A 220 28.69 -18.78 0.97
C GLN A 220 28.24 -20.11 0.34
N PHE A 221 28.85 -21.22 0.72
CA PHE A 221 28.54 -22.54 0.15
C PHE A 221 28.56 -22.58 -1.39
N GLY A 222 29.44 -21.79 -2.01
CA GLY A 222 29.61 -21.73 -3.47
C GLY A 222 28.56 -20.91 -4.24
N VAL A 223 27.64 -20.20 -3.56
CA VAL A 223 26.63 -19.36 -4.21
C VAL A 223 26.49 -18.00 -3.51
N PRO A 224 25.99 -16.95 -4.18
CA PRO A 224 25.59 -15.72 -3.50
C PRO A 224 24.56 -15.99 -2.41
N VAL A 225 24.72 -15.34 -1.26
CA VAL A 225 23.81 -15.49 -0.10
C VAL A 225 22.38 -15.09 -0.47
N GLY A 226 22.21 -14.13 -1.38
CA GLY A 226 20.92 -13.71 -1.93
C GLY A 226 20.20 -14.77 -2.77
N SER A 227 20.81 -15.94 -3.01
CA SER A 227 20.13 -17.10 -3.63
C SER A 227 19.40 -18.00 -2.62
N PHE A 228 19.62 -17.82 -1.31
CA PHE A 228 18.92 -18.57 -0.29
C PHE A 228 17.53 -17.97 -0.05
N GLN A 229 16.49 -18.79 -0.19
CA GLN A 229 15.10 -18.34 -0.09
C GLN A 229 14.80 -17.59 1.23
N GLY A 230 15.37 -18.04 2.36
CA GLY A 230 15.19 -17.35 3.65
C GLY A 230 15.72 -15.90 3.65
N VAL A 231 16.79 -15.63 2.91
CA VAL A 231 17.33 -14.26 2.72
C VAL A 231 16.47 -13.48 1.74
N GLN A 232 16.09 -14.10 0.62
CA GLN A 232 15.24 -13.47 -0.39
C GLN A 232 13.92 -12.98 0.21
N HIS A 233 13.23 -13.87 0.94
CA HIS A 233 11.92 -13.59 1.50
C HIS A 233 11.97 -12.45 2.51
N GLY A 234 12.96 -12.45 3.40
CA GLY A 234 13.06 -11.37 4.38
C GLY A 234 13.52 -10.02 3.80
N LEU A 235 13.95 -9.96 2.53
CA LEU A 235 14.14 -8.70 1.79
C LEU A 235 12.93 -8.35 0.91
N ALA A 236 12.22 -9.35 0.37
CA ALA A 236 11.16 -9.17 -0.60
C ALA A 236 9.90 -8.48 -0.05
N ASP A 237 9.70 -8.44 1.26
CA ASP A 237 8.60 -7.69 1.89
C ASP A 237 8.90 -6.17 1.99
N LEU A 238 10.17 -5.76 1.90
CA LEU A 238 10.59 -4.37 2.10
C LEU A 238 10.23 -3.41 0.96
N PRO A 239 10.29 -3.77 -0.34
CA PRO A 239 9.94 -2.86 -1.43
C PRO A 239 8.55 -2.23 -1.28
N GLY A 240 7.53 -3.00 -0.87
CA GLY A 240 6.19 -2.46 -0.66
C GLY A 240 6.15 -1.41 0.46
N LEU A 241 6.91 -1.61 1.53
CA LEU A 241 7.03 -0.63 2.62
C LEU A 241 7.77 0.63 2.16
N VAL A 242 8.87 0.47 1.44
CA VAL A 242 9.67 1.59 0.93
C VAL A 242 8.86 2.43 -0.05
N ASP A 243 8.33 1.79 -1.10
CA ASP A 243 7.59 2.48 -2.17
C ASP A 243 6.33 3.17 -1.59
N ALA A 244 5.58 2.51 -0.71
CA ALA A 244 4.39 3.11 -0.07
C ALA A 244 4.74 4.26 0.89
N SER A 245 5.85 4.17 1.64
CA SER A 245 6.25 5.25 2.56
C SER A 245 6.57 6.55 1.83
N ALA A 246 7.21 6.47 0.66
CA ALA A 246 7.49 7.63 -0.19
C ALA A 246 6.20 8.18 -0.82
N LEU A 247 5.31 7.31 -1.33
CA LEU A 247 4.04 7.73 -1.91
C LEU A 247 3.14 8.43 -0.87
N LEU A 248 3.07 7.90 0.35
CA LEU A 248 2.22 8.44 1.41
C LEU A 248 2.74 9.79 1.93
N ALA A 249 4.07 9.97 2.04
CA ALA A 249 4.66 11.28 2.37
C ALA A 249 4.36 12.33 1.28
N ARG A 250 4.41 11.94 0.01
CA ARG A 250 4.08 12.82 -1.13
C ARG A 250 2.59 13.18 -1.16
N GLU A 251 1.70 12.21 -0.93
CA GLU A 251 0.26 12.48 -0.84
C GLU A 251 -0.07 13.41 0.32
N ALA A 252 0.55 13.19 1.48
CA ALA A 252 0.37 14.07 2.64
C ALA A 252 0.83 15.50 2.33
N ALA A 253 1.99 15.69 1.68
CA ALA A 253 2.44 17.01 1.24
C ALA A 253 1.44 17.67 0.27
N TRP A 254 1.02 16.94 -0.76
CA TRP A 254 0.04 17.41 -1.73
C TRP A 254 -1.29 17.80 -1.07
N SER A 255 -1.80 16.98 -0.14
CA SER A 255 -3.06 17.22 0.56
C SER A 255 -2.97 18.43 1.49
N LEU A 256 -1.84 18.55 2.20
CA LEU A 256 -1.55 19.71 3.02
C LEU A 256 -1.57 20.98 2.15
N GLU A 257 -0.88 21.01 1.01
CA GLU A 257 -0.78 22.21 0.16
C GLU A 257 -2.07 22.57 -0.58
N SER A 258 -2.74 21.57 -1.14
CA SER A 258 -3.97 21.78 -1.91
C SER A 258 -5.21 21.97 -1.03
N GLY A 259 -5.15 21.55 0.24
CA GLY A 259 -6.30 21.48 1.13
C GLY A 259 -7.30 20.36 0.75
N GLN A 260 -6.98 19.54 -0.25
CA GLN A 260 -7.85 18.45 -0.70
C GLN A 260 -7.58 17.18 0.11
N PRO A 261 -8.61 16.43 0.53
CA PRO A 261 -8.40 15.12 1.13
C PRO A 261 -7.89 14.11 0.10
N SER A 262 -7.29 13.02 0.59
CA SER A 262 -7.04 11.81 -0.21
C SER A 262 -8.34 11.24 -0.78
N VAL A 263 -8.21 10.37 -1.78
CA VAL A 263 -9.34 9.67 -2.40
C VAL A 263 -10.09 8.76 -1.42
N THR A 264 -9.42 8.36 -0.34
CA THR A 264 -9.97 7.57 0.77
C THR A 264 -10.58 8.44 1.88
N GLY A 265 -10.57 9.76 1.72
CA GLY A 265 -11.22 10.71 2.62
C GLY A 265 -10.39 11.17 3.82
N ALA A 266 -9.11 10.80 3.91
CA ALA A 266 -8.21 11.34 4.94
C ALA A 266 -7.73 12.74 4.56
N ASP A 267 -7.78 13.68 5.51
CA ASP A 267 -7.26 15.04 5.32
C ASP A 267 -5.72 15.10 5.44
N GLY A 268 -5.14 16.25 5.11
CA GLY A 268 -3.68 16.42 5.11
C GLY A 268 -3.03 16.22 6.48
N ARG A 269 -3.72 16.52 7.59
CA ARG A 269 -3.20 16.28 8.94
C ARG A 269 -3.22 14.78 9.24
N GLN A 270 -4.31 14.10 8.95
CA GLN A 270 -4.42 12.65 9.13
C GLN A 270 -3.35 11.92 8.30
N LEU A 271 -3.18 12.31 7.03
CA LEU A 271 -2.16 11.78 6.13
C LEU A 271 -0.73 12.03 6.65
N ALA A 272 -0.45 13.20 7.22
CA ALA A 272 0.85 13.48 7.83
C ALA A 272 1.20 12.51 8.97
N PHE A 273 0.22 12.18 9.81
CA PHE A 273 0.39 11.21 10.89
C PHE A 273 0.55 9.79 10.35
N MET A 274 -0.27 9.39 9.36
CA MET A 274 -0.15 8.09 8.70
C MET A 274 1.23 7.92 8.04
N ALA A 275 1.69 8.93 7.31
CA ALA A 275 3.01 8.95 6.67
C ALA A 275 4.14 8.75 7.68
N ALA A 276 4.12 9.51 8.79
CA ALA A 276 5.15 9.39 9.83
C ALA A 276 5.13 8.03 10.54
N LEU A 277 3.95 7.49 10.85
CA LEU A 277 3.79 6.16 11.45
C LEU A 277 4.31 5.05 10.51
N PHE A 278 3.88 5.11 9.26
CA PHE A 278 4.21 4.09 8.25
C PHE A 278 5.70 4.11 7.91
N ALA A 279 6.27 5.30 7.65
CA ALA A 279 7.69 5.46 7.35
C ALA A 279 8.58 5.06 8.54
N THR A 280 8.12 5.25 9.78
CA THR A 280 8.82 4.76 10.99
C THR A 280 8.99 3.24 10.95
N ASP A 281 7.93 2.50 10.64
CA ASP A 281 7.96 1.04 10.63
C ASP A 281 8.74 0.52 9.40
N ALA A 282 8.66 1.18 8.25
CA ALA A 282 9.47 0.89 7.06
C ALA A 282 10.97 1.07 7.33
N ALA A 283 11.38 2.23 7.88
CA ALA A 283 12.75 2.54 8.23
C ALA A 283 13.36 1.51 9.20
N ARG A 284 12.61 1.14 10.25
CA ARG A 284 13.07 0.16 11.24
C ARG A 284 13.25 -1.21 10.64
N GLN A 285 12.28 -1.71 9.90
CA GLN A 285 12.34 -3.04 9.30
C GLN A 285 13.48 -3.14 8.29
N SER A 286 13.64 -2.14 7.40
CA SER A 286 14.72 -2.12 6.42
C SER A 286 16.10 -2.05 7.09
N ALA A 287 16.27 -1.19 8.09
CA ALA A 287 17.55 -1.06 8.81
C ALA A 287 17.89 -2.31 9.64
N GLU A 288 16.91 -2.92 10.30
CA GLU A 288 17.08 -4.20 11.02
C GLU A 288 17.50 -5.32 10.07
N ARG A 289 16.88 -5.42 8.89
CA ARG A 289 17.25 -6.42 7.87
C ARG A 289 18.64 -6.15 7.30
N ALA A 290 19.01 -4.89 7.12
CA ALA A 290 20.36 -4.53 6.70
C ALA A 290 21.40 -5.02 7.72
N VAL A 291 21.22 -4.74 9.01
CA VAL A 291 22.10 -5.26 10.07
C VAL A 291 22.12 -6.79 10.07
N GLN A 292 20.95 -7.42 10.06
CA GLN A 292 20.80 -8.89 10.15
C GLN A 292 21.57 -9.61 9.03
N TYR A 293 21.47 -9.14 7.79
CA TYR A 293 22.10 -9.83 6.65
C TYR A 293 23.58 -9.53 6.47
N HIS A 294 24.08 -8.43 7.04
CA HIS A 294 25.52 -8.21 7.19
C HIS A 294 26.12 -9.05 8.34
N GLY A 295 25.30 -9.64 9.21
CA GLY A 295 25.75 -10.49 10.31
C GLY A 295 26.63 -9.72 11.30
N GLY A 296 27.75 -10.30 11.72
CA GLY A 296 28.69 -9.63 12.64
C GLY A 296 29.22 -8.29 12.13
N LEU A 297 29.36 -8.13 10.81
CA LEU A 297 29.75 -6.85 10.21
C LEU A 297 28.65 -5.79 10.38
N GLY A 298 27.38 -6.20 10.38
CA GLY A 298 26.24 -5.28 10.52
C GLY A 298 26.17 -4.57 11.87
N VAL A 299 26.76 -5.16 12.91
CA VAL A 299 26.83 -4.59 14.27
C VAL A 299 28.16 -3.90 14.58
N ALA A 300 29.13 -3.98 13.67
CA ALA A 300 30.41 -3.31 13.82
C ALA A 300 30.25 -1.81 13.58
N VAL A 301 30.81 -0.98 14.47
CA VAL A 301 30.69 0.49 14.39
C VAL A 301 31.35 1.07 13.15
N GLU A 302 32.31 0.34 12.57
CA GLU A 302 33.03 0.69 11.36
C GLU A 302 32.20 0.53 10.08
N HIS A 303 31.07 -0.19 10.14
CA HIS A 303 30.22 -0.49 8.98
C HIS A 303 28.98 0.42 8.94
N ASP A 304 28.47 0.73 7.74
CA ASP A 304 27.36 1.70 7.58
C ASP A 304 26.00 1.17 8.06
N ALA A 305 25.81 -0.15 8.08
CA ALA A 305 24.52 -0.77 8.44
C ALA A 305 24.03 -0.33 9.84
N GLN A 306 24.93 -0.17 10.81
CA GLN A 306 24.55 0.28 12.15
C GLN A 306 24.10 1.74 12.18
N LEU A 307 24.61 2.60 11.27
CA LEU A 307 24.18 4.00 11.18
C LEU A 307 22.69 4.07 10.83
N PHE A 308 22.26 3.31 9.81
CA PHE A 308 20.85 3.20 9.45
C PHE A 308 20.01 2.71 10.62
N PHE A 309 20.46 1.67 11.33
CA PHE A 309 19.75 1.12 12.49
C PHE A 309 19.57 2.15 13.61
N ARG A 310 20.64 2.84 14.01
CA ARG A 310 20.60 3.86 15.06
C ARG A 310 19.68 5.03 14.68
N ARG A 311 19.78 5.51 13.43
CA ARG A 311 18.94 6.61 12.93
C ARG A 311 17.46 6.22 12.81
N ALA A 312 17.15 5.01 12.33
CA ALA A 312 15.79 4.48 12.29
C ALA A 312 15.13 4.30 13.67
N ARG A 313 15.94 4.20 14.74
CA ARG A 313 15.42 4.21 16.12
C ARG A 313 15.22 5.62 16.66
N ALA A 314 16.18 6.51 16.38
CA ALA A 314 16.24 7.82 17.02
C ALA A 314 15.32 8.87 16.37
N TYR A 315 15.26 8.97 15.03
CA TYR A 315 14.43 9.96 14.34
C TYR A 315 12.94 9.87 14.71
N PRO A 316 12.29 8.69 14.68
CA PRO A 316 10.88 8.58 15.08
C PRO A 316 10.61 9.03 16.51
N ALA A 317 11.57 8.87 17.42
CA ALA A 317 11.41 9.26 18.82
C ALA A 317 11.33 10.79 19.02
N LEU A 318 11.77 11.58 18.02
CA LEU A 318 11.63 13.03 18.01
C LEU A 318 10.16 13.44 17.87
N ALA A 319 9.38 12.73 17.05
CA ALA A 319 7.94 12.94 16.87
C ALA A 319 7.09 12.48 18.06
N GLY A 320 7.72 11.87 19.07
CA GLY A 320 7.08 11.25 20.22
C GLY A 320 7.13 9.72 20.16
N ALA A 321 6.57 9.05 21.16
CA ALA A 321 6.43 7.60 21.09
C ALA A 321 5.51 7.25 19.90
N PRO A 322 5.87 6.32 18.99
CA PRO A 322 5.01 5.96 17.86
C PRO A 322 3.60 5.52 18.28
N ARG A 323 3.46 4.88 19.45
CA ARG A 323 2.15 4.57 20.04
C ARG A 323 1.36 5.81 20.45
N ALA A 324 2.01 6.88 20.92
CA ALA A 324 1.34 8.14 21.24
C ALA A 324 0.85 8.84 19.96
N LEU A 325 1.67 8.84 18.90
CA LEU A 325 1.29 9.37 17.59
C LEU A 325 0.10 8.60 17.00
N ALA A 326 0.13 7.25 17.09
CA ALA A 326 -0.98 6.41 16.66
C ALA A 326 -2.26 6.62 17.48
N ARG A 327 -2.15 6.84 18.80
CA ARG A 327 -3.32 7.20 19.63
C ARG A 327 -3.92 8.54 19.25
N GLU A 328 -3.09 9.55 18.98
CA GLU A 328 -3.55 10.87 18.55
C GLU A 328 -4.29 10.78 17.21
N LEU A 329 -3.71 10.07 16.23
CA LEU A 329 -4.38 9.80 14.96
C LEU A 329 -5.66 8.97 15.15
N GLY A 330 -5.62 7.91 15.94
CA GLY A 330 -6.77 7.05 16.19
C GLY A 330 -7.93 7.83 16.81
N ARG A 331 -7.63 8.70 17.77
CA ARG A 331 -8.63 9.59 18.37
C ARG A 331 -9.22 10.53 17.32
N ASP A 332 -8.39 11.13 16.47
CA ASP A 332 -8.84 12.00 15.39
C ASP A 332 -9.75 11.25 14.39
N LEU A 333 -9.44 10.00 14.06
CA LEU A 333 -10.26 9.17 13.17
C LEU A 333 -11.62 8.78 13.81
N VAL A 334 -11.62 8.49 15.11
CA VAL A 334 -12.81 8.07 15.84
C VAL A 334 -13.70 9.26 16.21
N ASP A 335 -13.14 10.32 16.79
CA ASP A 335 -13.89 11.49 17.29
C ASP A 335 -14.06 12.59 16.24
N GLY A 336 -13.25 12.59 15.18
CA GLY A 336 -13.41 13.53 14.07
C GLY A 336 -14.80 13.41 13.44
N PRO A 337 -15.30 14.51 12.81
CA PRO A 337 -16.57 14.45 12.12
C PRO A 337 -16.53 13.22 11.22
N ALA A 338 -17.58 12.39 11.31
CA ALA A 338 -17.72 11.29 10.37
C ALA A 338 -17.60 11.94 8.99
N GLY A 339 -16.46 11.72 8.31
CA GLY A 339 -16.43 11.85 6.88
C GLY A 339 -17.46 10.84 6.46
N ASP A 340 -18.69 11.30 6.25
CA ASP A 340 -19.77 10.40 5.96
C ASP A 340 -19.30 9.64 4.74
N ALA A 341 -19.00 8.35 4.92
CA ALA A 341 -18.79 7.43 3.81
C ALA A 341 -20.08 7.34 2.95
N ALA A 342 -21.13 8.10 3.30
CA ALA A 342 -22.43 8.14 2.66
C ALA A 342 -23.06 9.54 2.43
N ALA A 343 -22.49 10.68 2.83
CA ALA A 343 -23.12 11.98 2.57
C ALA A 343 -22.41 12.69 1.42
N ASP A 344 -23.24 13.16 0.49
CA ASP A 344 -22.86 14.03 -0.61
C ASP A 344 -21.98 15.17 -0.10
N VAL A 345 -20.67 15.06 -0.32
CA VAL A 345 -19.85 16.26 -0.46
C VAL A 345 -20.26 16.82 -1.81
N PRO A 346 -21.01 17.94 -1.87
CA PRO A 346 -21.26 18.59 -3.15
C PRO A 346 -19.89 18.91 -3.74
N PRO A 347 -19.70 18.85 -5.07
CA PRO A 347 -18.49 19.40 -5.67
C PRO A 347 -18.45 20.89 -5.33
N THR A 348 -17.72 21.25 -4.28
CA THR A 348 -17.43 22.64 -3.96
C THR A 348 -16.47 23.13 -5.03
N ALA A 349 -17.04 23.69 -6.09
CA ALA A 349 -16.41 24.77 -6.83
C ALA A 349 -16.04 25.85 -5.78
N THR A 350 -14.81 26.32 -5.64
CA THR A 350 -13.82 26.67 -6.65
C THR A 350 -12.41 26.42 -6.12
N ALA A 351 -11.68 25.49 -6.73
CA ALA A 351 -10.23 25.43 -6.64
C ALA A 351 -9.69 25.55 -8.07
N ALA A 352 -8.62 26.31 -8.26
CA ALA A 352 -7.96 26.45 -9.55
C ALA A 352 -7.73 25.07 -10.15
N GLN A 353 -8.29 24.84 -11.34
CA GLN A 353 -7.89 23.74 -12.21
C GLN A 353 -6.37 23.84 -12.38
N THR A 354 -5.62 22.94 -11.76
CA THR A 354 -4.33 22.58 -12.32
C THR A 354 -4.62 21.61 -13.46
N ASP A 355 -5.00 22.20 -14.60
CA ASP A 355 -5.10 21.47 -15.86
C ASP A 355 -3.75 20.77 -16.10
N GLY A 356 -3.70 19.45 -15.92
CA GLY A 356 -2.61 18.59 -16.39
C GLY A 356 -1.31 18.52 -15.55
N GLY A 357 -1.33 18.90 -14.25
CA GLY A 357 -0.16 18.74 -13.36
C GLY A 357 -0.17 17.48 -12.48
N PRO A 358 0.97 17.07 -11.90
CA PRO A 358 1.05 15.95 -10.97
C PRO A 358 0.17 16.19 -9.73
N GLY A 359 -0.44 15.12 -9.21
CA GLY A 359 -1.35 15.18 -8.08
C GLY A 359 -2.01 13.84 -7.73
N PHE A 360 -2.43 13.73 -6.47
CA PHE A 360 -3.03 12.50 -5.91
C PHE A 360 -4.55 12.46 -6.03
N ALA A 361 -5.20 13.53 -6.51
CA ALA A 361 -6.62 13.48 -6.80
C ALA A 361 -6.93 12.59 -8.02
N HIS A 362 -8.05 11.90 -7.96
CA HIS A 362 -8.71 11.37 -9.15
C HIS A 362 -9.17 12.51 -10.06
N SER A 363 -9.20 12.27 -11.38
CA SER A 363 -9.77 13.26 -12.29
C SER A 363 -11.28 13.41 -12.01
N PRO A 364 -11.91 14.54 -12.39
CA PRO A 364 -13.36 14.69 -12.23
C PRO A 364 -14.17 13.56 -12.88
N ALA A 365 -13.70 13.00 -14.00
CA ALA A 365 -14.33 11.86 -14.66
C ALA A 365 -14.28 10.59 -13.79
N VAL A 366 -13.10 10.26 -13.24
CA VAL A 366 -12.94 9.09 -12.35
C VAL A 366 -13.76 9.27 -11.07
N ALA A 367 -13.76 10.46 -10.48
CA ALA A 367 -14.55 10.77 -9.28
C ALA A 367 -16.05 10.68 -9.54
N ALA A 368 -16.53 11.20 -10.67
CA ALA A 368 -17.92 11.08 -11.09
C ALA A 368 -18.32 9.61 -11.32
N PHE A 369 -17.44 8.82 -11.94
CA PHE A 369 -17.68 7.39 -12.13
C PHE A 369 -17.72 6.63 -10.79
N ALA A 370 -16.81 6.92 -9.85
CA ALA A 370 -16.86 6.34 -8.51
C ALA A 370 -18.20 6.65 -7.81
N ALA A 371 -18.68 7.90 -7.91
CA ALA A 371 -19.97 8.31 -7.37
C ALA A 371 -21.15 7.58 -8.04
N GLU A 372 -21.10 7.38 -9.36
CA GLU A 372 -22.09 6.59 -10.11
C GLU A 372 -22.13 5.13 -9.62
N VAL A 373 -20.96 4.48 -9.47
CA VAL A 373 -20.86 3.11 -8.96
C VAL A 373 -21.40 3.05 -7.52
N ARG A 374 -21.07 4.02 -6.67
CA ARG A 374 -21.55 4.10 -5.29
C ARG A 374 -23.07 4.26 -5.21
N ALA A 375 -23.65 5.12 -6.04
CA ALA A 375 -25.10 5.31 -6.10
C ALA A 375 -25.80 4.03 -6.58
N PHE A 376 -25.21 3.36 -7.55
CA PHE A 376 -25.69 2.06 -8.02
C PHE A 376 -25.62 0.99 -6.92
N THR A 377 -24.48 0.82 -6.25
CA THR A 377 -24.33 -0.21 -5.19
C THR A 377 -25.30 0.04 -4.05
N ARG A 378 -25.51 1.29 -3.62
CA ARG A 378 -26.51 1.63 -2.59
C ARG A 378 -27.94 1.33 -3.00
N SER A 379 -28.32 1.62 -4.25
CA SER A 379 -29.68 1.36 -4.73
C SER A 379 -29.95 -0.10 -5.03
N TRP A 380 -28.92 -0.86 -5.41
CA TRP A 380 -29.04 -2.24 -5.86
C TRP A 380 -28.82 -3.27 -4.74
N LEU A 381 -27.84 -3.05 -3.85
CA LEU A 381 -27.45 -4.01 -2.81
C LEU A 381 -28.30 -3.83 -1.54
N THR A 382 -29.28 -4.70 -1.36
CA THR A 382 -30.04 -4.83 -0.12
C THR A 382 -29.29 -5.70 0.90
N ASP A 383 -29.66 -5.55 2.18
CA ASP A 383 -29.09 -6.40 3.25
C ASP A 383 -29.39 -7.88 3.03
N GLU A 384 -30.54 -8.22 2.44
CA GLU A 384 -30.87 -9.62 2.13
C GLU A 384 -30.00 -10.17 0.99
N VAL A 385 -29.61 -9.35 0.01
CA VAL A 385 -28.65 -9.79 -1.02
C VAL A 385 -27.29 -10.12 -0.39
N ARG A 386 -26.76 -9.22 0.46
CA ARG A 386 -25.52 -9.45 1.21
C ARG A 386 -25.61 -10.67 2.11
N ALA A 387 -26.67 -10.75 2.92
CA ALA A 387 -26.90 -11.85 3.84
C ALA A 387 -27.06 -13.19 3.11
N ARG A 388 -27.75 -13.24 1.97
CA ARG A 388 -27.86 -14.45 1.16
C ARG A 388 -26.51 -14.88 0.58
N ALA A 389 -25.72 -13.94 0.05
CA ALA A 389 -24.37 -14.25 -0.46
C ALA A 389 -23.49 -14.83 0.66
N ARG A 390 -23.52 -14.23 1.86
CA ARG A 390 -22.83 -14.73 3.06
C ARG A 390 -23.32 -16.12 3.48
N ARG A 391 -24.64 -16.34 3.58
CA ARG A 391 -25.25 -17.63 4.00
C ARG A 391 -24.94 -18.77 3.04
N THR A 392 -24.93 -18.50 1.74
CA THR A 392 -24.66 -19.53 0.71
C THR A 392 -23.17 -19.76 0.49
N GLY A 393 -22.32 -18.80 0.87
CA GLY A 393 -20.92 -18.75 0.49
C GLY A 393 -20.72 -18.48 -1.01
N THR A 394 -21.80 -18.26 -1.77
CA THR A 394 -21.75 -17.92 -3.18
C THR A 394 -21.49 -16.42 -3.28
N VAL A 395 -20.20 -16.08 -3.33
CA VAL A 395 -19.62 -14.73 -3.47
C VAL A 395 -19.86 -14.09 -4.85
N HIS A 396 -21.02 -14.39 -5.44
CA HIS A 396 -21.45 -13.92 -6.75
C HIS A 396 -22.97 -13.91 -6.85
N VAL A 397 -23.53 -12.84 -7.40
CA VAL A 397 -24.95 -12.77 -7.74
C VAL A 397 -25.12 -12.55 -9.25
N PRO A 398 -25.70 -13.50 -10.01
CA PRO A 398 -25.88 -13.36 -11.46
C PRO A 398 -26.64 -12.10 -11.88
N ALA A 399 -27.65 -11.71 -11.10
CA ALA A 399 -28.42 -10.49 -11.36
C ALA A 399 -27.58 -9.21 -11.20
N LEU A 400 -26.62 -9.19 -10.25
CA LEU A 400 -25.67 -8.08 -10.10
C LEU A 400 -24.78 -8.02 -11.34
N HIS A 401 -24.22 -9.16 -11.72
CA HIS A 401 -23.32 -9.29 -12.87
C HIS A 401 -23.98 -8.80 -14.17
N ARG A 402 -25.24 -9.17 -14.38
CA ARG A 402 -26.03 -8.70 -15.53
C ARG A 402 -26.31 -7.20 -15.46
N ALA A 403 -26.69 -6.68 -14.29
CA ALA A 403 -26.94 -5.25 -14.10
C ALA A 403 -25.70 -4.38 -14.34
N LEU A 404 -24.51 -4.88 -14.00
CA LEU A 404 -23.23 -4.23 -14.31
C LEU A 404 -22.91 -4.32 -15.82
N ALA A 405 -23.27 -5.42 -16.49
CA ALA A 405 -23.07 -5.59 -17.91
C ALA A 405 -23.97 -4.67 -18.76
N GLU A 406 -25.24 -4.52 -18.36
CA GLU A 406 -26.21 -3.62 -19.00
C GLU A 406 -25.78 -2.15 -18.96
N ARG A 407 -24.96 -1.77 -17.97
CA ARG A 407 -24.33 -0.45 -17.86
C ARG A 407 -23.05 -0.32 -18.70
N GLY A 408 -22.64 -1.39 -19.38
CA GLY A 408 -21.38 -1.46 -20.13
C GLY A 408 -20.14 -1.60 -19.25
N TRP A 409 -20.27 -1.73 -17.93
CA TRP A 409 -19.11 -1.70 -17.03
C TRP A 409 -18.25 -2.96 -17.14
N LEU A 410 -18.83 -4.12 -17.43
CA LEU A 410 -18.06 -5.34 -17.72
C LEU A 410 -17.30 -5.21 -19.04
N ALA A 411 -18.01 -4.88 -20.13
CA ALA A 411 -17.41 -4.78 -21.45
C ALA A 411 -16.26 -3.76 -21.50
N ALA A 412 -16.44 -2.60 -20.85
CA ALA A 412 -15.44 -1.55 -20.82
C ALA A 412 -14.24 -1.88 -19.91
N SER A 413 -14.40 -2.83 -18.97
CA SER A 413 -13.32 -3.38 -18.12
C SER A 413 -12.55 -4.52 -18.76
N ALA A 414 -12.90 -4.94 -19.97
CA ALA A 414 -12.23 -6.01 -20.68
C ALA A 414 -10.79 -5.60 -21.02
N PRO A 415 -9.76 -6.40 -20.69
CA PRO A 415 -8.39 -6.00 -20.91
C PRO A 415 -7.98 -6.08 -22.40
N GLY A 416 -6.86 -5.45 -22.74
CA GLY A 416 -6.30 -5.43 -24.11
C GLY A 416 -6.84 -4.26 -24.94
N GLU A 417 -6.89 -4.41 -26.27
CA GLU A 417 -7.36 -3.35 -27.20
C GLU A 417 -8.84 -2.98 -26.99
N ARG A 418 -9.59 -3.81 -26.26
CA ARG A 418 -10.99 -3.56 -25.89
C ARG A 418 -11.15 -2.79 -24.58
N ALA A 419 -10.05 -2.52 -23.86
CA ALA A 419 -10.09 -1.74 -22.64
C ALA A 419 -10.53 -0.32 -22.97
N ALA A 420 -11.80 -0.04 -22.71
CA ALA A 420 -12.41 1.25 -22.97
C ALA A 420 -12.44 2.14 -21.72
N ARG A 421 -12.17 1.58 -20.53
CA ARG A 421 -12.03 2.34 -19.28
C ARG A 421 -10.60 2.73 -19.00
N ASP A 422 -10.47 3.93 -18.45
CA ASP A 422 -9.25 4.38 -17.81
C ASP A 422 -8.89 3.44 -16.64
N PRO A 423 -7.60 3.08 -16.43
CA PRO A 423 -7.19 2.22 -15.32
C PRO A 423 -7.62 2.71 -13.93
N PHE A 424 -7.76 4.01 -13.70
CA PHE A 424 -8.28 4.52 -12.42
C PHE A 424 -9.79 4.38 -12.30
N GLU A 425 -10.56 4.50 -13.39
CA GLU A 425 -11.98 4.14 -13.39
C GLU A 425 -12.18 2.67 -13.04
N LEU A 426 -11.37 1.77 -13.61
CA LEU A 426 -11.43 0.35 -13.28
C LEU A 426 -11.13 0.10 -11.79
N GLY A 427 -10.14 0.80 -11.24
CA GLY A 427 -9.83 0.74 -9.80
C GLY A 427 -10.98 1.25 -8.94
N ALA A 428 -11.60 2.36 -9.34
CA ALA A 428 -12.78 2.92 -8.67
C ALA A 428 -13.98 1.96 -8.68
N LEU A 429 -14.24 1.26 -9.80
CA LEU A 429 -15.29 0.25 -9.89
C LEU A 429 -15.08 -0.86 -8.85
N PHE A 430 -13.89 -1.46 -8.79
CA PHE A 430 -13.62 -2.53 -7.83
C PHE A 430 -13.66 -2.04 -6.39
N ARG A 431 -13.06 -0.88 -6.11
CA ARG A 431 -13.06 -0.29 -4.76
C ARG A 431 -14.47 -0.03 -4.24
N GLU A 432 -15.34 0.59 -5.04
CA GLU A 432 -16.72 0.88 -4.62
C GLU A 432 -17.58 -0.40 -4.48
N LEU A 433 -17.29 -1.46 -5.25
CA LEU A 433 -17.90 -2.77 -5.06
C LEU A 433 -17.43 -3.44 -3.75
N GLU A 434 -16.13 -3.34 -3.43
CA GLU A 434 -15.56 -3.86 -2.18
C GLU A 434 -16.10 -3.13 -0.94
N LEU A 435 -16.14 -1.78 -0.99
CA LEU A 435 -16.72 -0.95 0.07
C LEU A 435 -18.18 -1.27 0.36
N ALA A 436 -18.94 -1.68 -0.67
CA ALA A 436 -20.34 -2.04 -0.53
C ALA A 436 -20.58 -3.52 -0.12
N ASP A 437 -19.51 -4.29 0.12
CA ASP A 437 -19.55 -5.74 0.35
C ASP A 437 -20.32 -6.47 -0.75
N ALA A 438 -20.10 -6.06 -2.01
CA ALA A 438 -20.83 -6.59 -3.15
C ALA A 438 -20.36 -8.02 -3.48
N PRO A 439 -21.27 -8.98 -3.72
CA PRO A 439 -20.91 -10.33 -4.15
C PRO A 439 -20.57 -10.35 -5.65
N TYR A 440 -19.36 -9.92 -6.01
CA TYR A 440 -18.97 -9.65 -7.41
C TYR A 440 -17.91 -10.59 -8.01
N HIS A 441 -17.42 -11.62 -7.30
CA HIS A 441 -16.19 -12.35 -7.67
C HIS A 441 -16.16 -12.91 -9.11
N GLY A 442 -17.34 -13.20 -9.70
CA GLY A 442 -17.45 -13.62 -11.10
C GLY A 442 -16.97 -12.58 -12.13
N ILE A 443 -16.86 -11.29 -11.80
CA ILE A 443 -16.34 -10.25 -12.71
C ILE A 443 -14.87 -10.52 -13.03
N GLY A 444 -14.05 -10.72 -12.00
CA GLY A 444 -12.61 -10.87 -12.15
C GLY A 444 -12.25 -12.04 -13.06
N THR A 445 -12.83 -13.22 -12.80
CA THR A 445 -12.59 -14.42 -13.61
C THR A 445 -13.14 -14.27 -15.03
N THR A 446 -14.33 -13.69 -15.20
CA THR A 446 -14.90 -13.43 -16.52
C THR A 446 -14.02 -12.50 -17.35
N MET A 447 -13.46 -11.44 -16.77
CA MET A 447 -12.56 -10.51 -17.47
C MET A 447 -11.22 -11.14 -17.85
N ILE A 448 -10.64 -11.97 -16.98
CA ILE A 448 -9.42 -12.74 -17.31
C ILE A 448 -9.69 -13.66 -18.51
N VAL A 449 -10.80 -14.41 -18.48
CA VAL A 449 -11.15 -15.34 -19.55
C VAL A 449 -11.47 -14.59 -20.85
N ALA A 450 -12.22 -13.49 -20.78
CA ALA A 450 -12.51 -12.64 -21.93
C ALA A 450 -11.22 -12.12 -22.59
N GLY A 451 -10.28 -11.62 -21.79
CA GLY A 451 -8.98 -11.16 -22.28
C GLY A 451 -8.13 -12.26 -22.91
N VAL A 452 -8.11 -13.45 -22.30
CA VAL A 452 -7.43 -14.63 -22.87
C VAL A 452 -8.04 -15.01 -24.22
N LEU A 453 -9.37 -15.05 -24.34
CA LEU A 453 -10.06 -15.34 -25.59
C LEU A 453 -9.78 -14.28 -26.64
N ASP A 454 -9.74 -13.01 -26.25
CA ASP A 454 -9.46 -11.91 -27.16
C ASP A 454 -7.99 -11.82 -27.61
N GLN A 455 -7.07 -12.50 -26.94
CA GLN A 455 -5.68 -12.58 -27.40
C GLN A 455 -5.38 -13.89 -28.12
N LEU A 456 -5.93 -15.01 -27.64
CA LEU A 456 -5.49 -16.36 -28.02
C LEU A 456 -6.64 -17.31 -28.39
N GLY A 457 -7.88 -16.88 -28.28
CA GLY A 457 -9.05 -17.67 -28.69
C GLY A 457 -9.11 -17.86 -30.20
N SER A 458 -9.67 -18.99 -30.64
CA SER A 458 -9.98 -19.23 -32.06
C SER A 458 -11.08 -18.27 -32.53
N PRO A 459 -11.24 -18.04 -33.86
CA PRO A 459 -12.34 -17.23 -34.39
C PRO A 459 -13.72 -17.69 -33.89
N THR A 460 -13.94 -19.01 -33.79
CA THR A 460 -15.17 -19.60 -33.26
C THR A 460 -15.38 -19.25 -31.80
N LEU A 461 -14.40 -19.47 -30.92
CA LEU A 461 -14.53 -19.14 -29.49
C LEU A 461 -14.77 -17.65 -29.26
N ARG A 462 -14.10 -16.79 -30.03
CA ARG A 462 -14.31 -15.35 -29.98
C ARG A 462 -15.71 -14.94 -30.42
N ALA A 463 -16.27 -15.61 -31.43
CA ALA A 463 -17.61 -15.30 -31.91
C ALA A 463 -18.71 -15.80 -30.96
N GLU A 464 -18.52 -16.94 -30.30
CA GLU A 464 -19.56 -17.60 -29.50
C GLU A 464 -19.52 -17.22 -28.02
N ALA A 465 -18.33 -17.23 -27.40
CA ALA A 465 -18.19 -17.07 -25.95
C ALA A 465 -18.00 -15.61 -25.53
N LEU A 466 -17.16 -14.86 -26.25
CA LEU A 466 -16.78 -13.50 -25.84
C LEU A 466 -17.98 -12.54 -25.73
N PRO A 467 -18.93 -12.47 -26.69
CA PRO A 467 -20.08 -11.57 -26.58
C PRO A 467 -20.95 -11.89 -25.35
N ARG A 468 -21.16 -13.18 -25.06
CA ARG A 468 -21.97 -13.63 -23.92
C ARG A 468 -21.31 -13.33 -22.58
N LEU A 469 -19.98 -13.47 -22.50
CA LEU A 469 -19.20 -13.10 -21.31
C LEU A 469 -19.25 -11.59 -21.06
N LEU A 470 -19.07 -10.77 -22.11
CA LEU A 470 -19.09 -9.31 -21.99
C LEU A 470 -20.50 -8.74 -21.72
N ALA A 471 -21.55 -9.43 -22.19
CA ALA A 471 -22.95 -9.10 -21.91
C ALA A 471 -23.44 -9.62 -20.54
N GLY A 472 -22.60 -10.32 -19.77
CA GLY A 472 -22.97 -10.90 -18.47
C GLY A 472 -24.00 -12.03 -18.55
N GLU A 473 -24.20 -12.61 -19.74
CA GLU A 473 -25.12 -13.73 -19.99
C GLU A 473 -24.51 -15.09 -19.66
N ALA A 474 -23.18 -15.13 -19.60
CA ALA A 474 -22.39 -16.28 -19.19
C ALA A 474 -21.27 -15.80 -18.26
N THR A 475 -20.87 -16.66 -17.33
CA THR A 475 -19.67 -16.46 -16.50
C THR A 475 -18.67 -17.57 -16.77
N ALA A 476 -17.40 -17.27 -16.52
CA ALA A 476 -16.32 -18.24 -16.62
C ALA A 476 -15.49 -18.29 -15.34
N VAL A 477 -14.98 -19.48 -15.04
CA VAL A 477 -14.14 -19.76 -13.86
C VAL A 477 -12.81 -20.39 -14.26
N LEU A 478 -11.83 -20.37 -13.36
CA LEU A 478 -10.48 -20.88 -13.63
C LEU A 478 -10.32 -22.31 -13.11
N GLY A 479 -10.06 -23.25 -14.00
CA GLY A 479 -9.80 -24.66 -13.69
C GLY A 479 -8.32 -24.97 -13.74
N TYR A 480 -7.53 -24.39 -12.83
CA TYR A 480 -6.07 -24.53 -12.82
C TYR A 480 -5.60 -25.58 -11.81
N SER A 481 -5.87 -25.31 -10.53
CA SER A 481 -5.35 -26.07 -9.40
C SER A 481 -5.94 -27.47 -9.31
N GLU A 482 -5.13 -28.40 -8.82
CA GLU A 482 -5.45 -29.80 -8.55
C GLU A 482 -4.99 -30.15 -7.13
N PRO A 483 -5.48 -31.26 -6.52
CA PRO A 483 -5.02 -31.65 -5.19
C PRO A 483 -3.49 -31.80 -5.08
N GLY A 484 -2.83 -32.22 -6.16
CA GLY A 484 -1.37 -32.35 -6.25
C GLY A 484 -0.64 -31.20 -6.94
N ALA A 485 -1.33 -30.15 -7.38
CA ALA A 485 -0.74 -29.04 -8.14
C ALA A 485 -1.46 -27.71 -7.84
N GLY A 486 -0.88 -26.90 -6.94
CA GLY A 486 -1.31 -25.54 -6.62
C GLY A 486 -0.28 -24.50 -7.07
N SER A 487 0.63 -24.11 -6.17
CA SER A 487 1.73 -23.18 -6.50
C SER A 487 2.62 -23.68 -7.64
N ASP A 488 2.80 -25.01 -7.77
CA ASP A 488 3.40 -25.64 -8.94
C ASP A 488 2.32 -26.10 -9.95
N VAL A 489 1.52 -25.15 -10.42
CA VAL A 489 0.42 -25.38 -11.36
C VAL A 489 0.90 -26.07 -12.66
N ALA A 490 2.17 -25.89 -13.02
CA ALA A 490 2.79 -26.51 -14.17
C ALA A 490 2.83 -28.05 -14.07
N SER A 491 2.68 -28.62 -12.87
CA SER A 491 2.66 -30.07 -12.61
C SER A 491 1.26 -30.69 -12.70
N ALA A 492 0.27 -29.96 -13.23
CA ALA A 492 -1.08 -30.45 -13.47
C ALA A 492 -1.10 -31.79 -14.26
N ARG A 493 -2.05 -32.66 -13.87
CA ARG A 493 -2.21 -34.04 -14.34
C ARG A 493 -3.55 -34.33 -15.00
N THR A 494 -4.57 -33.47 -14.84
CA THR A 494 -5.83 -33.58 -15.60
C THR A 494 -5.51 -33.72 -17.07
N ARG A 495 -5.85 -34.85 -17.69
CA ARG A 495 -5.36 -35.22 -19.01
C ARG A 495 -6.39 -34.90 -20.08
N ALA A 496 -5.94 -34.38 -21.21
CA ALA A 496 -6.73 -34.28 -22.44
C ALA A 496 -6.09 -35.17 -23.52
N VAL A 497 -6.89 -36.04 -24.13
CA VAL A 497 -6.46 -37.03 -25.14
C VAL A 497 -7.29 -36.84 -26.38
N PRO A 498 -6.71 -36.79 -27.59
CA PRO A 498 -7.53 -36.74 -28.79
C PRO A 498 -8.36 -38.03 -28.91
N VAL A 499 -9.62 -37.90 -29.35
CA VAL A 499 -10.51 -39.07 -29.56
C VAL A 499 -10.22 -39.80 -30.87
N ASP A 500 -9.56 -39.13 -31.81
CA ASP A 500 -9.17 -39.64 -33.12
C ASP A 500 -7.84 -39.01 -33.58
N ASP A 501 -7.26 -39.54 -34.67
CA ASP A 501 -6.00 -39.05 -35.23
C ASP A 501 -6.10 -37.64 -35.84
N ALA A 502 -7.31 -37.26 -36.28
CA ALA A 502 -7.60 -35.93 -36.81
C ALA A 502 -7.72 -34.86 -35.71
N ARG A 503 -7.74 -35.28 -34.43
CA ARG A 503 -7.94 -34.44 -33.24
C ARG A 503 -9.23 -33.63 -33.32
N SER A 504 -10.32 -34.23 -33.80
CA SER A 504 -11.61 -33.54 -33.92
C SER A 504 -12.21 -33.15 -32.56
N ALA A 505 -11.94 -33.97 -31.54
CA ALA A 505 -12.36 -33.76 -30.16
C ALA A 505 -11.34 -34.34 -29.17
N TRP A 506 -11.54 -34.00 -27.90
CA TRP A 506 -10.68 -34.37 -26.79
C TRP A 506 -11.50 -35.04 -25.68
N ARG A 507 -10.99 -36.17 -25.18
CA ARG A 507 -11.44 -36.82 -23.96
C ARG A 507 -10.64 -36.29 -22.78
N ILE A 508 -11.33 -35.71 -21.81
CA ILE A 508 -10.75 -35.09 -20.62
C ILE A 508 -11.06 -35.94 -19.39
N ASN A 509 -10.01 -36.30 -18.66
CA ASN A 509 -10.10 -37.07 -17.43
C ASN A 509 -9.26 -36.45 -16.32
N GLY A 510 -9.84 -36.29 -15.13
CA GLY A 510 -9.13 -35.79 -13.95
C GLY A 510 -10.02 -34.97 -13.03
N GLN A 511 -9.41 -34.07 -12.28
CA GLN A 511 -10.15 -33.20 -11.37
C GLN A 511 -9.42 -31.89 -11.13
N LYS A 512 -10.19 -30.83 -10.95
CA LYS A 512 -9.75 -29.53 -10.47
C LYS A 512 -10.26 -29.28 -9.06
N MET A 513 -9.51 -28.50 -8.30
CA MET A 513 -9.80 -28.18 -6.91
C MET A 513 -9.72 -26.67 -6.72
N TRP A 514 -10.54 -26.15 -5.80
CA TRP A 514 -10.65 -24.71 -5.52
C TRP A 514 -11.23 -23.90 -6.70
N THR A 515 -12.07 -24.53 -7.53
CA THR A 515 -12.75 -23.87 -8.66
C THR A 515 -13.94 -23.06 -8.13
N THR A 516 -13.65 -21.87 -7.61
CA THR A 516 -14.65 -20.95 -7.04
C THR A 516 -15.70 -20.59 -8.09
N LEU A 517 -16.97 -20.53 -7.69
CA LEU A 517 -18.16 -20.29 -8.54
C LEU A 517 -18.51 -21.36 -9.61
N ALA A 518 -17.80 -22.50 -9.69
CA ALA A 518 -18.09 -23.52 -10.71
C ALA A 518 -19.56 -23.97 -10.75
N HIS A 519 -20.23 -24.07 -9.61
CA HIS A 519 -21.65 -24.48 -9.51
C HIS A 519 -22.65 -23.49 -10.11
N THR A 520 -22.23 -22.27 -10.45
CA THR A 520 -23.06 -21.24 -11.11
C THR A 520 -22.49 -20.78 -12.44
N ALA A 521 -21.33 -21.29 -12.85
CA ALA A 521 -20.63 -20.81 -14.03
C ALA A 521 -21.02 -21.57 -15.29
N ALA A 522 -20.98 -20.88 -16.44
CA ALA A 522 -21.26 -21.50 -17.72
C ALA A 522 -20.02 -22.25 -18.26
N HIS A 523 -18.82 -21.69 -18.07
CA HIS A 523 -17.59 -22.24 -18.63
C HIS A 523 -16.46 -22.33 -17.60
N CYS A 524 -15.53 -23.26 -17.84
CA CYS A 524 -14.28 -23.38 -17.12
C CYS A 524 -13.11 -23.20 -18.10
N LEU A 525 -12.23 -22.24 -17.83
CA LEU A 525 -10.92 -22.14 -18.48
C LEU A 525 -10.00 -23.20 -17.85
N LEU A 526 -9.95 -24.35 -18.50
CA LEU A 526 -9.42 -25.60 -17.96
C LEU A 526 -8.00 -25.87 -18.45
N LEU A 527 -7.06 -25.95 -17.51
CA LEU A 527 -5.68 -26.36 -17.79
C LEU A 527 -5.57 -27.88 -17.79
N THR A 528 -5.03 -28.45 -18.86
CA THR A 528 -4.86 -29.90 -19.01
C THR A 528 -3.44 -30.27 -19.43
N ARG A 529 -3.08 -31.53 -19.18
CA ARG A 529 -1.88 -32.22 -19.65
C ARG A 529 -2.20 -32.96 -20.95
N THR A 530 -1.55 -32.57 -22.03
CA THR A 530 -1.66 -33.24 -23.34
C THR A 530 -0.42 -34.09 -23.64
N ASN A 531 0.74 -33.69 -23.11
CA ASN A 531 2.01 -34.38 -23.32
C ASN A 531 2.80 -34.51 -22.00
N PRO A 532 2.88 -35.70 -21.40
CA PRO A 532 3.65 -35.93 -20.17
C PRO A 532 5.15 -36.16 -20.39
N ASP A 533 5.59 -36.38 -21.64
CA ASP A 533 6.96 -36.80 -21.97
C ASP A 533 7.91 -35.61 -22.22
N VAL A 534 7.39 -34.39 -22.14
CA VAL A 534 8.14 -33.14 -22.31
C VAL A 534 8.24 -32.39 -20.97
N PRO A 535 9.16 -31.42 -20.82
CA PRO A 535 9.23 -30.59 -19.62
C PRO A 535 7.85 -30.01 -19.26
N LYS A 536 7.53 -29.96 -17.96
CA LYS A 536 6.16 -29.70 -17.46
C LYS A 536 5.46 -28.46 -18.05
N HIS A 537 6.20 -27.38 -18.34
CA HIS A 537 5.65 -26.16 -18.95
C HIS A 537 5.36 -26.26 -20.46
N ARG A 538 5.85 -27.32 -21.11
CA ARG A 538 5.81 -27.53 -22.57
C ARG A 538 4.79 -28.59 -23.01
N GLY A 539 4.03 -29.16 -22.08
CA GLY A 539 3.10 -30.27 -22.37
C GLY A 539 1.67 -30.00 -21.88
N LEU A 540 1.31 -28.73 -21.73
CA LEU A 540 0.02 -28.28 -21.23
C LEU A 540 -0.84 -27.73 -22.37
N THR A 541 -2.15 -27.95 -22.34
CA THR A 541 -3.12 -27.33 -23.27
C THR A 541 -4.29 -26.76 -22.49
N MET A 542 -4.80 -25.61 -22.94
CA MET A 542 -5.92 -24.91 -22.30
C MET A 542 -7.20 -25.07 -23.14
N PHE A 543 -8.32 -25.30 -22.47
CA PHE A 543 -9.64 -25.40 -23.09
C PHE A 543 -10.65 -24.48 -22.40
N LEU A 544 -11.63 -23.95 -23.12
CA LEU A 544 -12.84 -23.36 -22.54
C LEU A 544 -13.94 -24.42 -22.57
N VAL A 545 -14.19 -25.07 -21.43
CA VAL A 545 -15.10 -26.21 -21.31
C VAL A 545 -16.45 -25.76 -20.77
N PRO A 546 -17.59 -26.03 -21.46
CA PRO A 546 -18.92 -25.84 -20.89
C PRO A 546 -19.14 -26.74 -19.68
N LEU A 547 -19.58 -26.17 -18.55
CA LEU A 547 -19.69 -26.91 -17.28
C LEU A 547 -20.92 -27.83 -17.20
N ASP A 548 -21.83 -27.74 -18.17
CA ASP A 548 -22.96 -28.66 -18.37
C ASP A 548 -22.62 -29.86 -19.28
N THR A 549 -21.37 -29.97 -19.75
CA THR A 549 -20.92 -31.11 -20.56
C THR A 549 -21.08 -32.43 -19.78
N PRO A 550 -21.68 -33.49 -20.37
CA PRO A 550 -21.79 -34.79 -19.71
C PRO A 550 -20.44 -35.33 -19.21
N GLY A 551 -20.44 -35.93 -18.03
CA GLY A 551 -19.23 -36.42 -17.34
C GLY A 551 -18.61 -35.42 -16.36
N ILE A 552 -19.11 -34.18 -16.29
CA ILE A 552 -18.68 -33.19 -15.29
C ILE A 552 -19.51 -33.33 -14.01
N THR A 553 -18.84 -33.45 -12.86
CA THR A 553 -19.47 -33.43 -11.53
C THR A 553 -18.86 -32.33 -10.68
N ILE A 554 -19.69 -31.49 -10.07
CA ILE A 554 -19.25 -30.37 -9.22
C ILE A 554 -19.64 -30.66 -7.77
N GLN A 555 -18.64 -30.70 -6.87
CA GLN A 555 -18.84 -30.92 -5.45
C GLN A 555 -18.45 -29.68 -4.63
N PRO A 556 -19.27 -29.23 -3.66
CA PRO A 556 -18.95 -28.07 -2.84
C PRO A 556 -17.78 -28.33 -1.90
N ILE A 557 -16.96 -27.31 -1.69
CA ILE A 557 -16.04 -27.18 -0.55
C ILE A 557 -16.42 -25.90 0.17
N HIS A 558 -16.72 -25.99 1.47
CA HIS A 558 -16.96 -24.84 2.33
C HIS A 558 -15.69 -24.50 3.09
N THR A 559 -15.30 -23.23 3.06
CA THR A 559 -14.07 -22.75 3.70
C THR A 559 -14.35 -22.16 5.08
N ILE A 560 -13.28 -21.95 5.86
CA ILE A 560 -13.37 -21.24 7.14
C ILE A 560 -13.80 -19.78 6.97
N ALA A 561 -13.72 -19.19 5.78
CA ALA A 561 -14.13 -17.82 5.49
C ALA A 561 -15.59 -17.72 4.99
N ASP A 562 -16.42 -18.74 5.27
CA ASP A 562 -17.82 -18.89 4.83
C ASP A 562 -18.01 -19.06 3.31
N GLU A 563 -16.97 -18.87 2.50
CA GLU A 563 -17.03 -19.04 1.05
C GLU A 563 -17.25 -20.49 0.61
N ARG A 564 -18.03 -20.67 -0.46
CA ARG A 564 -18.14 -21.92 -1.20
C ARG A 564 -17.23 -21.89 -2.43
N THR A 565 -16.28 -22.80 -2.45
CA THR A 565 -15.53 -23.19 -3.65
C THR A 565 -15.91 -24.63 -4.04
N ASN A 566 -15.26 -25.22 -5.05
CA ASN A 566 -15.68 -26.52 -5.57
C ASN A 566 -14.50 -27.40 -5.99
N VAL A 567 -14.70 -28.72 -5.88
CA VAL A 567 -13.98 -29.70 -6.70
C VAL A 567 -14.80 -29.92 -7.97
N VAL A 568 -14.14 -29.98 -9.12
CA VAL A 568 -14.77 -30.31 -10.40
C VAL A 568 -14.11 -31.57 -10.94
N PHE A 569 -14.88 -32.64 -11.08
CA PHE A 569 -14.45 -33.92 -11.63
C PHE A 569 -14.81 -33.98 -13.11
N TYR A 570 -13.91 -34.52 -13.91
CA TYR A 570 -14.07 -34.76 -15.34
C TYR A 570 -13.88 -36.26 -15.56
N ASP A 571 -14.96 -36.97 -15.88
CA ASP A 571 -14.97 -38.40 -16.15
C ASP A 571 -15.41 -38.63 -17.60
N ASP A 572 -14.46 -39.01 -18.45
CA ASP A 572 -14.63 -39.20 -19.90
C ASP A 572 -15.36 -38.04 -20.63
N VAL A 573 -15.12 -36.81 -20.19
CA VAL A 573 -15.73 -35.60 -20.75
C VAL A 573 -15.22 -35.37 -22.17
N ILE A 574 -16.12 -35.31 -23.16
CA ILE A 574 -15.77 -35.09 -24.56
C ILE A 574 -16.06 -33.64 -24.95
N VAL A 575 -15.03 -32.93 -25.45
CA VAL A 575 -15.17 -31.56 -25.99
C VAL A 575 -14.56 -31.47 -27.38
N PRO A 576 -15.14 -30.71 -28.33
CA PRO A 576 -14.55 -30.50 -29.65
C PRO A 576 -13.24 -29.72 -29.57
N ASP A 577 -12.35 -29.85 -30.56
CA ASP A 577 -11.12 -29.05 -30.63
C ASP A 577 -11.40 -27.55 -30.76
N SER A 578 -12.60 -27.16 -31.20
CA SER A 578 -13.04 -25.75 -31.18
C SER A 578 -13.04 -25.15 -29.77
N CYS A 579 -13.10 -25.95 -28.70
CA CYS A 579 -12.95 -25.48 -27.32
C CYS A 579 -11.50 -25.15 -26.92
N ARG A 580 -10.49 -25.51 -27.72
CA ARG A 580 -9.08 -25.28 -27.42
C ARG A 580 -8.70 -23.81 -27.58
N ILE A 581 -7.85 -23.32 -26.66
CA ILE A 581 -7.28 -21.97 -26.71
C ILE A 581 -5.77 -22.07 -26.94
N GLY A 582 -5.27 -21.36 -27.95
CA GLY A 582 -3.87 -21.46 -28.39
C GLY A 582 -3.52 -22.86 -28.91
N GLU A 583 -2.24 -23.11 -29.14
CA GLU A 583 -1.75 -24.38 -29.70
C GLU A 583 -1.80 -25.55 -28.71
N VAL A 584 -1.87 -26.78 -29.24
CA VAL A 584 -1.58 -28.00 -28.45
C VAL A 584 -0.19 -27.85 -27.83
N ASP A 585 -0.06 -28.23 -26.55
CA ASP A 585 1.17 -28.09 -25.75
C ASP A 585 1.60 -26.62 -25.49
N GLY A 586 0.81 -25.64 -25.94
CA GLY A 586 1.01 -24.20 -25.77
C GLY A 586 0.34 -23.57 -24.55
N GLY A 587 -0.28 -24.36 -23.67
CA GLY A 587 -1.12 -23.91 -22.57
C GLY A 587 -0.40 -23.03 -21.52
N TRP A 588 0.92 -23.15 -21.38
CA TRP A 588 1.68 -22.26 -20.48
C TRP A 588 1.67 -20.81 -20.97
N ARG A 589 1.71 -20.58 -22.29
CA ARG A 589 1.59 -19.23 -22.87
C ARG A 589 0.20 -18.65 -22.59
N VAL A 590 -0.84 -19.46 -22.73
CA VAL A 590 -2.23 -19.06 -22.44
C VAL A 590 -2.36 -18.65 -20.97
N MET A 591 -1.83 -19.47 -20.07
CA MET A 591 -1.87 -19.19 -18.64
C MET A 591 -1.07 -17.94 -18.26
N ALA A 592 0.09 -17.71 -18.89
CA ALA A 592 0.89 -16.50 -18.64
C ALA A 592 0.13 -15.20 -18.98
N VAL A 593 -0.67 -15.19 -20.06
CA VAL A 593 -1.58 -14.08 -20.36
C VAL A 593 -2.60 -13.93 -19.24
N GLY A 594 -3.31 -14.99 -18.85
CA GLY A 594 -4.31 -14.93 -17.79
C GLY A 594 -3.75 -14.40 -16.46
N LEU A 595 -2.58 -14.89 -16.03
CA LEU A 595 -1.91 -14.44 -14.80
C LEU A 595 -1.42 -12.99 -14.88
N SER A 596 -1.05 -12.51 -16.07
CA SER A 596 -0.68 -11.10 -16.24
C SER A 596 -1.89 -10.16 -16.11
N LEU A 597 -3.08 -10.61 -16.52
CA LEU A 597 -4.34 -9.88 -16.39
C LEU A 597 -4.86 -9.90 -14.95
N GLU A 598 -4.69 -11.02 -14.25
CA GLU A 598 -5.03 -11.16 -12.83
C GLU A 598 -4.19 -10.24 -11.93
N ARG A 599 -2.96 -9.93 -12.34
CA ARG A 599 -2.00 -9.10 -11.59
C ARG A 599 -2.01 -7.66 -12.11
N GLY A 600 -2.76 -6.79 -11.44
CA GLY A 600 -2.89 -5.38 -11.78
C GLY A 600 -4.04 -4.74 -10.99
N VAL A 601 -4.79 -3.85 -11.62
CA VAL A 601 -5.94 -3.13 -11.03
C VAL A 601 -7.05 -4.08 -10.53
N MET A 602 -7.10 -5.32 -11.02
CA MET A 602 -8.07 -6.33 -10.63
C MET A 602 -7.74 -7.08 -9.34
N GLY A 603 -6.56 -6.85 -8.74
CA GLY A 603 -6.20 -7.45 -7.45
C GLY A 603 -6.91 -6.76 -6.30
N SER A 604 -7.66 -7.50 -5.49
CA SER A 604 -8.34 -6.96 -4.31
C SER A 604 -7.32 -6.42 -3.29
N THR A 605 -7.26 -5.09 -3.17
CA THR A 605 -6.34 -4.39 -2.26
C THR A 605 -7.05 -3.48 -1.26
N ALA A 606 -8.37 -3.24 -1.40
CA ALA A 606 -9.14 -2.40 -0.47
C ALA A 606 -9.84 -3.22 0.64
N MET A 607 -9.44 -4.47 0.87
CA MET A 607 -10.00 -5.37 1.90
C MET A 607 -10.01 -4.77 3.33
N LEU A 608 -9.09 -3.84 3.62
CA LEU A 608 -9.04 -3.15 4.92
C LEU A 608 -10.12 -2.08 5.08
N GLU A 609 -10.60 -1.47 3.99
CA GLU A 609 -11.52 -0.33 4.08
C GLU A 609 -12.88 -0.71 4.68
N PRO A 610 -13.55 -1.81 4.26
CA PRO A 610 -14.80 -2.24 4.90
C PRO A 610 -14.63 -2.57 6.39
N LEU A 611 -13.53 -3.22 6.75
CA LEU A 611 -13.20 -3.53 8.15
C LEU A 611 -13.01 -2.25 8.97
N LEU A 612 -12.26 -1.28 8.44
CA LEU A 612 -12.03 0.01 9.10
C LEU A 612 -13.31 0.81 9.28
N ALA A 613 -14.21 0.80 8.29
CA ALA A 613 -15.51 1.46 8.40
C ALA A 613 -16.32 0.86 9.58
N ALA A 614 -16.41 -0.47 9.65
CA ALA A 614 -17.13 -1.16 10.71
C ALA A 614 -16.50 -0.95 12.10
N VAL A 615 -15.16 -1.06 12.21
CA VAL A 615 -14.45 -0.88 13.48
C VAL A 615 -14.50 0.57 13.96
N THR A 616 -14.40 1.55 13.07
CA THR A 616 -14.49 2.96 13.44
C THR A 616 -15.90 3.30 13.92
N ALA A 617 -16.93 2.80 13.25
CA ALA A 617 -18.32 2.95 13.70
C ALA A 617 -18.55 2.33 15.09
N TRP A 618 -18.04 1.10 15.30
CA TRP A 618 -18.09 0.43 16.59
C TRP A 618 -17.34 1.20 17.70
N ALA A 619 -16.18 1.78 17.39
CA ALA A 619 -15.39 2.52 18.36
C ALA A 619 -16.05 3.84 18.81
N ARG A 620 -16.98 4.39 18.03
CA ARG A 620 -17.67 5.67 18.32
C ARG A 620 -18.79 5.54 19.35
N VAL A 621 -19.38 4.36 19.49
CA VAL A 621 -20.60 4.16 20.28
C VAL A 621 -20.30 3.39 21.57
N PRO A 622 -20.91 3.77 22.72
CA PRO A 622 -20.87 2.96 23.93
C PRO A 622 -21.51 1.58 23.69
N GLY A 623 -20.99 0.56 24.39
CA GLY A 623 -21.60 -0.77 24.36
C GLY A 623 -23.01 -0.77 24.94
N PRO A 624 -23.87 -1.73 24.50
CA PRO A 624 -25.25 -1.80 24.92
C PRO A 624 -25.38 -2.13 26.42
N ALA A 625 -26.43 -1.58 27.05
CA ALA A 625 -26.72 -1.82 28.46
C ALA A 625 -26.88 -3.32 28.78
N GLY A 626 -26.26 -3.77 29.87
CA GLY A 626 -26.21 -5.19 30.25
C GLY A 626 -25.31 -6.07 29.39
N GLY A 627 -24.58 -5.50 28.41
CA GLY A 627 -23.62 -6.21 27.57
C GLY A 627 -22.20 -6.22 28.15
N TRP A 628 -21.28 -6.92 27.46
CA TRP A 628 -19.87 -7.02 27.84
C TRP A 628 -19.14 -5.67 27.98
N LEU A 629 -19.56 -4.66 27.22
CA LEU A 629 -19.03 -3.29 27.25
C LEU A 629 -20.09 -2.28 27.75
N ASP A 630 -20.93 -2.67 28.71
CA ASP A 630 -22.04 -1.83 29.20
C ASP A 630 -21.60 -0.38 29.50
N GLY A 631 -22.04 0.56 28.66
CA GLY A 631 -21.70 1.98 28.77
C GLY A 631 -20.25 2.35 28.45
N GLU A 632 -19.37 1.38 28.20
CA GLU A 632 -17.99 1.59 27.81
C GLU A 632 -17.89 1.80 26.29
N ARG A 633 -17.23 2.87 25.87
CA ARG A 633 -16.97 3.16 24.46
C ARG A 633 -15.60 2.62 24.06
N PRO A 634 -15.51 1.73 23.04
CA PRO A 634 -14.22 1.15 22.66
C PRO A 634 -13.19 2.18 22.21
N GLY A 635 -13.62 3.30 21.62
CA GLY A 635 -12.77 4.43 21.25
C GLY A 635 -12.09 5.14 22.41
N ASP A 636 -12.44 4.85 23.66
CA ASP A 636 -11.73 5.38 24.83
C ASP A 636 -10.49 4.54 25.19
N ASP A 637 -10.39 3.31 24.69
CA ASP A 637 -9.22 2.45 24.89
C ASP A 637 -8.06 2.88 23.96
N PRO A 638 -6.90 3.31 24.52
CA PRO A 638 -5.73 3.65 23.72
C PRO A 638 -5.20 2.53 22.82
N ALA A 639 -5.46 1.25 23.14
CA ALA A 639 -5.09 0.11 22.31
C ALA A 639 -5.96 0.04 21.04
N VAL A 640 -7.28 0.21 21.18
CA VAL A 640 -8.23 0.28 20.04
C VAL A 640 -7.88 1.44 19.12
N LEU A 641 -7.66 2.64 19.68
CA LEU A 641 -7.24 3.81 18.90
C LEU A 641 -5.94 3.57 18.12
N THR A 642 -4.95 2.92 18.76
CA THR A 642 -3.67 2.58 18.11
C THR A 642 -3.87 1.60 16.95
N ALA A 643 -4.69 0.56 17.14
CA ALA A 643 -4.95 -0.46 16.13
C ALA A 643 -5.68 0.12 14.91
N ILE A 644 -6.70 0.97 15.14
CA ILE A 644 -7.41 1.69 14.07
C ILE A 644 -6.45 2.58 13.27
N ALA A 645 -5.61 3.36 13.94
CA ALA A 645 -4.66 4.26 13.28
C ALA A 645 -3.65 3.50 12.39
N ARG A 646 -3.11 2.38 12.89
CA ARG A 646 -2.19 1.53 12.12
C ARG A 646 -2.87 0.91 10.92
N ALA A 647 -4.04 0.30 11.12
CA ALA A 647 -4.81 -0.29 10.05
C ALA A 647 -5.22 0.75 8.99
N ARG A 648 -5.54 1.99 9.39
CA ARG A 648 -5.86 3.09 8.47
C ARG A 648 -4.66 3.52 7.63
N ALA A 649 -3.48 3.63 8.23
CA ALA A 649 -2.24 3.91 7.50
C ALA A 649 -1.87 2.79 6.52
N ASP A 650 -2.08 1.52 6.91
CA ASP A 650 -1.89 0.36 6.05
C ASP A 650 -2.88 0.35 4.87
N ALA A 651 -4.14 0.73 5.10
CA ALA A 651 -5.14 0.85 4.03
C ALA A 651 -4.76 1.93 3.02
N GLU A 652 -4.27 3.09 3.49
CA GLU A 652 -3.81 4.16 2.60
C GLU A 652 -2.60 3.74 1.77
N ALA A 653 -1.62 3.08 2.40
CA ALA A 653 -0.46 2.52 1.73
C ALA A 653 -0.87 1.49 0.65
N ALA A 654 -1.82 0.59 0.95
CA ALA A 654 -2.31 -0.40 0.00
C ALA A 654 -3.05 0.26 -1.18
N PHE A 655 -3.85 1.29 -0.90
CA PHE A 655 -4.51 2.10 -1.92
C PHE A 655 -3.47 2.76 -2.84
N LEU A 656 -2.50 3.48 -2.29
CA LEU A 656 -1.46 4.17 -3.06
C LEU A 656 -0.61 3.22 -3.91
N LEU A 657 -0.26 2.04 -3.41
CA LEU A 657 0.45 1.03 -4.22
C LEU A 657 -0.39 0.56 -5.40
N THR A 658 -1.70 0.38 -5.20
CA THR A 658 -2.64 0.01 -6.28
C THR A 658 -2.74 1.12 -7.32
N GLN A 659 -2.89 2.35 -6.85
CA GLN A 659 -2.92 3.55 -7.69
C GLN A 659 -1.63 3.73 -8.49
N TRP A 660 -0.48 3.40 -7.90
CA TRP A 660 0.79 3.38 -8.60
C TRP A 660 0.80 2.36 -9.74
N THR A 661 0.20 1.18 -9.57
CA THR A 661 0.05 0.22 -10.68
C THR A 661 -0.82 0.74 -11.82
N ALA A 662 -1.90 1.46 -11.49
CA ALA A 662 -2.77 2.10 -12.48
C ALA A 662 -2.01 3.19 -13.24
N TRP A 663 -1.27 4.04 -12.52
CA TRP A 663 -0.42 5.07 -13.11
C TRP A 663 0.67 4.51 -14.02
N LEU A 664 1.35 3.42 -13.63
CA LEU A 664 2.35 2.76 -14.48
C LEU A 664 1.76 2.35 -15.84
N ASN A 665 0.52 1.81 -15.86
CA ASN A 665 -0.15 1.50 -17.12
C ASN A 665 -0.41 2.74 -17.97
N VAL A 666 -0.94 3.82 -17.37
CA VAL A 666 -1.19 5.10 -18.06
C VAL A 666 0.11 5.69 -18.62
N ALA A 667 1.21 5.55 -17.89
CA ALA A 667 2.55 5.99 -18.29
C ALA A 667 3.24 5.06 -19.31
N GLY A 668 2.56 4.03 -19.83
CA GLY A 668 3.11 3.09 -20.81
C GLY A 668 4.17 2.13 -20.24
N GLN A 669 4.22 1.98 -18.92
CA GLN A 669 5.13 1.09 -18.22
C GLN A 669 4.43 -0.20 -17.78
N SER A 670 5.19 -1.28 -17.60
CA SER A 670 4.62 -2.56 -17.15
C SER A 670 4.27 -2.52 -15.66
N PRO A 671 3.02 -2.82 -15.26
CA PRO A 671 2.60 -2.84 -13.86
C PRO A 671 2.91 -4.17 -13.14
N ALA A 672 3.45 -5.19 -13.82
CA ALA A 672 3.38 -6.58 -13.35
C ALA A 672 4.08 -6.82 -11.99
N VAL A 673 5.29 -6.28 -11.82
CA VAL A 673 6.05 -6.40 -10.56
C VAL A 673 5.40 -5.54 -9.47
N ALA A 674 4.99 -4.32 -9.81
CA ALA A 674 4.31 -3.41 -8.88
C ALA A 674 2.99 -3.99 -8.36
N GLY A 675 2.20 -4.65 -9.23
CA GLY A 675 0.99 -5.37 -8.83
C GLY A 675 1.27 -6.55 -7.90
N THR A 676 2.39 -7.24 -8.10
CA THR A 676 2.83 -8.30 -7.18
C THR A 676 3.21 -7.73 -5.81
N ILE A 677 3.90 -6.59 -5.78
CA ILE A 677 4.24 -5.86 -4.54
C ILE A 677 2.97 -5.38 -3.83
N ALA A 678 2.04 -4.74 -4.56
CA ALA A 678 0.78 -4.26 -4.02
C ALA A 678 -0.05 -5.39 -3.40
N LYS A 679 -0.19 -6.53 -4.09
CA LYS A 679 -0.89 -7.72 -3.57
C LYS A 679 -0.21 -8.29 -2.33
N LEU A 680 1.12 -8.45 -2.37
CA LEU A 680 1.89 -8.97 -1.24
C LEU A 680 1.72 -8.08 0.00
N PHE A 681 1.85 -6.77 -0.18
CA PHE A 681 1.64 -5.81 0.90
C PHE A 681 0.21 -5.83 1.42
N ALA A 682 -0.79 -5.66 0.56
CA ALA A 682 -2.20 -5.56 0.98
C ALA A 682 -2.68 -6.83 1.72
N SER A 683 -2.33 -8.02 1.22
CA SER A 683 -2.72 -9.28 1.86
C SER A 683 -2.07 -9.50 3.23
N THR A 684 -0.79 -9.15 3.39
CA THR A 684 -0.08 -9.28 4.68
C THR A 684 -0.47 -8.18 5.67
N ALA A 685 -0.75 -6.97 5.20
CA ALA A 685 -1.30 -5.88 5.99
C ALA A 685 -2.70 -6.22 6.52
N TYR A 686 -3.58 -6.74 5.67
CA TYR A 686 -4.91 -7.21 6.08
C TYR A 686 -4.84 -8.30 7.15
N GLN A 687 -3.94 -9.28 7.00
CA GLN A 687 -3.73 -10.31 8.02
C GLN A 687 -3.23 -9.76 9.36
N ARG A 688 -2.24 -8.85 9.33
CA ARG A 688 -1.72 -8.21 10.55
C ARG A 688 -2.80 -7.39 11.26
N ALA A 689 -3.49 -6.50 10.53
CA ALA A 689 -4.51 -5.63 11.08
C ALA A 689 -5.70 -6.42 11.62
N SER A 690 -6.18 -7.44 10.89
CA SER A 690 -7.27 -8.30 11.36
C SER A 690 -6.94 -8.97 12.69
N ARG A 691 -5.69 -9.44 12.85
CA ARG A 691 -5.19 -10.01 14.10
C ARG A 691 -5.14 -8.98 15.23
N GLU A 692 -4.55 -7.81 14.98
CA GLU A 692 -4.42 -6.76 16.00
C GLU A 692 -5.79 -6.24 16.45
N LEU A 693 -6.71 -6.03 15.51
CA LEU A 693 -8.08 -5.62 15.78
C LEU A 693 -8.86 -6.69 16.58
N GLN A 694 -8.66 -7.97 16.26
CA GLN A 694 -9.23 -9.06 17.04
C GLN A 694 -8.65 -9.13 18.46
N ASP A 695 -7.34 -8.95 18.61
CA ASP A 695 -6.65 -8.97 19.91
C ASP A 695 -7.17 -7.83 20.83
N VAL A 696 -7.37 -6.61 20.29
CA VAL A 696 -7.88 -5.47 21.09
C VAL A 696 -9.40 -5.51 21.31
N ALA A 697 -10.18 -6.15 20.43
CA ALA A 697 -11.61 -6.36 20.64
C ALA A 697 -11.90 -7.40 21.75
N GLY A 698 -10.91 -8.22 22.10
CA GLY A 698 -11.04 -9.24 23.14
C GLY A 698 -12.19 -10.22 22.85
N LEU A 699 -13.05 -10.45 23.85
CA LEU A 699 -14.18 -11.36 23.69
C LEU A 699 -15.15 -10.91 22.58
N GLY A 700 -15.26 -9.62 22.29
CA GLY A 700 -16.11 -9.11 21.21
C GLY A 700 -15.61 -9.52 19.81
N GLY A 701 -14.34 -9.88 19.65
CA GLY A 701 -13.74 -10.24 18.36
C GLY A 701 -13.94 -11.71 17.92
N ILE A 702 -14.68 -12.52 18.69
CA ILE A 702 -14.86 -13.96 18.49
C ILE A 702 -16.28 -14.36 18.06
N PRO A 703 -17.36 -13.68 18.52
CA PRO A 703 -18.70 -13.97 18.05
C PRO A 703 -18.88 -13.62 16.56
N ARG A 704 -19.54 -14.53 15.83
CA ARG A 704 -20.01 -14.26 14.46
C ARG A 704 -21.15 -13.24 14.50
N ALA A 705 -21.38 -12.56 13.39
CA ALA A 705 -22.51 -11.64 13.20
C ALA A 705 -23.88 -12.26 13.53
N SER A 706 -24.04 -13.58 13.40
CA SER A 706 -25.29 -14.30 13.71
C SER A 706 -25.52 -14.56 15.21
N ALA A 707 -24.59 -14.21 16.09
CA ALA A 707 -24.74 -14.42 17.52
C ALA A 707 -25.58 -13.30 18.16
N THR A 708 -26.87 -13.54 18.38
CA THR A 708 -27.83 -12.54 18.87
C THR A 708 -28.21 -12.65 20.35
N ASP A 709 -27.96 -13.81 20.97
CA ASP A 709 -28.58 -14.15 22.26
C ASP A 709 -27.57 -14.14 23.45
N GLY A 710 -26.42 -13.47 23.29
CA GLY A 710 -25.32 -13.47 24.25
C GLY A 710 -25.02 -12.12 24.91
N VAL A 711 -24.45 -12.15 26.12
CA VAL A 711 -23.95 -10.95 26.84
C VAL A 711 -22.79 -10.29 26.08
N VAL A 712 -22.00 -11.08 25.35
CA VAL A 712 -20.92 -10.57 24.50
C VAL A 712 -21.48 -10.36 23.09
N ALA A 713 -21.73 -9.10 22.73
CA ALA A 713 -22.10 -8.72 21.37
C ALA A 713 -20.90 -8.85 20.42
N PRO A 714 -21.11 -9.21 19.14
CA PRO A 714 -20.05 -9.20 18.13
C PRO A 714 -19.55 -7.77 17.91
N ALA A 715 -18.24 -7.55 18.08
CA ALA A 715 -17.62 -6.27 17.81
C ALA A 715 -17.69 -5.94 16.31
N ALA A 716 -17.99 -4.68 15.98
CA ALA A 716 -18.18 -4.22 14.61
C ALA A 716 -19.12 -5.13 13.80
N ASP A 717 -20.25 -5.52 14.40
CA ASP A 717 -21.26 -6.41 13.81
C ASP A 717 -20.70 -7.74 13.30
N GLY A 718 -19.59 -8.20 13.87
CA GLY A 718 -18.91 -9.46 13.54
C GLY A 718 -17.91 -9.33 12.40
N GLU A 719 -17.65 -8.12 11.89
CA GLU A 719 -16.67 -7.91 10.81
C GLU A 719 -15.23 -8.19 11.26
N ILE A 720 -14.89 -7.92 12.53
CA ILE A 720 -13.56 -8.28 13.08
C ILE A 720 -13.35 -9.80 13.02
N GLU A 721 -14.34 -10.57 13.48
CA GLU A 721 -14.31 -12.04 13.47
C GLU A 721 -14.21 -12.59 12.04
N ARG A 722 -15.03 -12.04 11.13
CA ARG A 722 -15.03 -12.43 9.72
C ARG A 722 -13.68 -12.15 9.07
N ALA A 723 -13.12 -10.96 9.29
CA ALA A 723 -11.84 -10.56 8.74
C ALA A 723 -10.70 -11.44 9.24
N ALA A 724 -10.71 -11.82 10.53
CA ALA A 724 -9.73 -12.75 11.09
C ALA A 724 -9.70 -14.08 10.33
N ARG A 725 -10.86 -14.68 10.03
CA ARG A 725 -10.97 -15.91 9.24
C ARG A 725 -10.62 -15.71 7.76
N HIS A 726 -11.11 -14.63 7.15
CA HIS A 726 -10.89 -14.35 5.73
C HIS A 726 -9.42 -14.03 5.42
N SER A 727 -8.70 -13.39 6.36
CA SER A 727 -7.33 -12.94 6.15
C SER A 727 -6.32 -14.04 5.84
N CYS A 728 -6.57 -15.30 6.24
CA CYS A 728 -5.70 -16.39 5.85
C CYS A 728 -5.85 -16.78 4.36
N VAL A 729 -7.04 -16.62 3.79
CA VAL A 729 -7.36 -16.98 2.39
C VAL A 729 -6.57 -16.10 1.43
N VAL A 730 -6.52 -14.79 1.70
CA VAL A 730 -5.96 -13.78 0.78
C VAL A 730 -4.43 -13.88 0.63
N THR A 731 -3.76 -14.51 1.59
CA THR A 731 -2.31 -14.81 1.53
C THR A 731 -1.98 -16.04 0.67
N ILE A 732 -2.99 -16.85 0.32
CA ILE A 732 -2.86 -18.10 -0.43
C ILE A 732 -3.37 -17.93 -1.87
N GLN A 733 -4.56 -17.36 -2.04
CA GLN A 733 -5.20 -17.20 -3.35
C GLN A 733 -4.46 -16.21 -4.25
N GLY A 734 -4.60 -16.38 -5.57
CA GLY A 734 -3.94 -15.53 -6.58
C GLY A 734 -2.42 -15.66 -6.60
N GLY A 735 -1.87 -16.72 -6.00
CA GLY A 735 -0.45 -16.92 -5.77
C GLY A 735 -0.07 -16.66 -4.31
N THR A 736 0.59 -17.64 -3.69
CA THR A 736 0.97 -17.55 -2.28
C THR A 736 1.98 -16.43 -2.04
N THR A 737 2.01 -15.89 -0.81
CA THR A 737 2.98 -14.85 -0.46
C THR A 737 4.43 -15.28 -0.70
N GLU A 738 4.77 -16.56 -0.56
CA GLU A 738 6.11 -17.11 -0.82
C GLU A 738 6.49 -17.03 -2.30
N ILE A 739 5.54 -17.31 -3.20
CA ILE A 739 5.75 -17.17 -4.65
C ILE A 739 5.87 -15.69 -5.02
N ALA A 740 5.03 -14.83 -4.44
CA ALA A 740 5.14 -13.38 -4.63
C ALA A 740 6.51 -12.86 -4.17
N ARG A 741 6.99 -13.30 -3.00
CA ARG A 741 8.32 -12.95 -2.49
C ARG A 741 9.45 -13.40 -3.42
N ASN A 742 9.36 -14.60 -4.01
CA ASN A 742 10.34 -15.04 -5.02
C ASN A 742 10.35 -14.09 -6.22
N LEU A 743 9.17 -13.71 -6.74
CA LEU A 743 9.04 -12.80 -7.87
C LEU A 743 9.60 -11.41 -7.55
N VAL A 744 9.28 -10.85 -6.38
CA VAL A 744 9.81 -9.55 -5.95
C VAL A 744 11.33 -9.61 -5.76
N ALA A 745 11.85 -10.66 -5.11
CA ALA A 745 13.29 -10.86 -4.95
C ALA A 745 14.03 -10.89 -6.30
N GLU A 746 13.51 -11.67 -7.26
CA GLU A 746 14.15 -11.82 -8.57
C GLU A 746 13.95 -10.59 -9.47
N GLN A 747 12.75 -10.02 -9.53
CA GLN A 747 12.37 -9.01 -10.53
C GLN A 747 12.52 -7.57 -10.03
N ARG A 748 12.27 -7.29 -8.74
CA ARG A 748 12.45 -5.94 -8.16
C ARG A 748 13.84 -5.76 -7.59
N LEU A 749 14.34 -6.74 -6.83
CA LEU A 749 15.64 -6.65 -6.16
C LEU A 749 16.79 -7.21 -7.01
N GLY A 750 16.52 -7.94 -8.09
CA GLY A 750 17.54 -8.54 -8.95
C GLY A 750 18.36 -9.61 -8.25
N LEU A 751 17.80 -10.29 -7.26
CA LEU A 751 18.47 -11.39 -6.55
C LEU A 751 18.53 -12.64 -7.44
N PRO A 752 19.56 -13.49 -7.32
CA PRO A 752 19.68 -14.72 -8.10
C PRO A 752 18.51 -15.67 -7.82
N LYS A 753 18.06 -16.45 -8.81
CA LYS A 753 17.00 -17.45 -8.59
C LYS A 753 17.36 -18.40 -7.45
N THR A 754 16.37 -18.75 -6.63
CA THR A 754 16.56 -19.79 -5.61
C THR A 754 17.01 -21.08 -6.30
N ARG A 755 18.06 -21.71 -5.77
CA ARG A 755 18.59 -22.97 -6.29
C ARG A 755 17.47 -24.03 -6.31
N GLN A 756 16.97 -24.38 -7.50
CA GLN A 756 16.24 -25.64 -7.65
C GLN A 756 17.25 -26.73 -7.33
N GLY A 757 17.02 -27.51 -6.28
CA GLY A 757 17.94 -28.55 -5.84
C GLY A 757 18.38 -29.38 -7.04
N THR A 758 19.65 -29.27 -7.40
CA THR A 758 20.32 -30.35 -8.14
C THR A 758 20.13 -31.57 -7.26
N ARG A 759 19.27 -32.51 -7.66
CA ARG A 759 19.36 -33.88 -7.13
C ARG A 759 20.84 -34.21 -7.19
N SER A 760 21.47 -34.40 -6.04
CA SER A 760 22.80 -34.97 -6.01
C SER A 760 22.68 -36.25 -6.83
N GLN A 761 23.41 -36.32 -7.94
CA GLN A 761 23.74 -37.60 -8.51
C GLN A 761 24.58 -38.29 -7.42
N ALA A 762 23.90 -39.13 -6.64
CA ALA A 762 24.50 -40.08 -5.70
C ALA A 762 24.12 -41.46 -6.22
#